data_AF-A0A497YPS6-F1
#
_entry.id   AF-A0A497YPS6-F1
#
_cell.length_a   1.000
_cell.length_b   1.000
_cell.length_c   1.000
_cell.angle_alpha   90.00
_cell.angle_beta   90.00
_cell.angle_gamma   90.00
#
_symmetry.space_group_name_H-M   'P 1'
#
loop_
_entity.id
_entity.type
_entity.pdbx_description
1 polymer ?
#
loop_
_entity_poly.entity_id
_entity_poly.type
_entity_poly.pdbx_seq_one_letter_code
_entity_poly.pdbx_strand_id
1 'polypeptide(L)'
;MSIDFPNWPPEPYNSDSWPPPWLRFEREYPNSERRSRLISHSDAPYIAIATDEETDRETLGAIASDYLDKVEDYLTSHGQSLNWPEGWGGNQFNDNAKAGNWDLVHWLNIWPPVDSGANDNPPQIASWNLSRDELHRLPATIVMVATEFINDQGEPAEFSIGVSIPMLVEETDGGKLRVIIRSFTAEYPVVSQQSWSTVDAKAAFPSREERQIELGALTNDLVNYPSDILNQIGAAASVEPRSIDLEQIFILSDVDPDFLEEPVVIETVSKALGSIERFPNRLSYSVTNKIKAIPIGGAQQRQFHFELLSTETCPLITHVGEGEAKIWTQVPPASKLPFDPANPALPYDWDRRRPTRTDDFLDRFRELGKLTNGNELTLEDLGFRVRRCPDFVPGDQDGLGNPGPTKVLRLPANKEILLRSNEYSALLAYVNCVEFFDLLRSFGIILDDFVVRAERDIQIFYRYGIAPGPGKDGRTVNAQVAYDCKSDAATLPTIRMNLALAELTRWDRPLNSDGERTWAQPLGLATDKRWMLHEFGHYLLAARLGKLEFDFAHSAGDAMAAIVCDPESRLADPRNGVAESYRGITFPFVFSTRRHDRSPTLGWAWYGELNRSVIESPPTGCDDLKGYLTEQILSTTLFRLYRALGGDSMDADAPDVYLRQRASFVTVYLLVRAIQSFGQSPSRAEMLELAIEQIDRLQAGVIEMPPIPDLPNNLPQPDCWKGGMVHKVVRWSFETQGMFVENLEETHNGMGKAPDVDVYIEDSRPLREMVNGSWFNFGVGSYCPVSLDWRDDAQWTMPDQVIFGNRGSVTAEGCTLRRWYGVVFNPEEDWGLSSIIIWLPLFSQEDNLPDIGAGDRRVLPFNDEGEALAEIERIVNADRPQGSTAYGLALYEITCPDDRANTDPLQSLGVAVGTTSSNLPKTPRALTDLVANDNNLGLRVIRFI
;
A
#
# COMPACT_ATOMS: atom_id res chain seq x y z
N MET A 1 30.56 8.49 17.72
CA MET A 1 29.35 9.06 18.33
C MET A 1 29.35 10.58 18.21
N SER A 2 28.91 11.07 17.06
CA SER A 2 28.50 12.45 16.82
C SER A 2 27.60 12.50 15.58
N ILE A 3 26.49 13.24 15.67
CA ILE A 3 25.59 13.53 14.54
C ILE A 3 25.91 14.93 14.01
N ASP A 4 26.13 15.04 12.70
CA ASP A 4 26.30 16.29 11.97
C ASP A 4 24.94 16.76 11.45
N PHE A 5 24.33 17.70 12.18
CA PHE A 5 23.04 18.29 11.85
C PHE A 5 23.22 19.42 10.81
N PRO A 6 22.57 19.34 9.63
CA PRO A 6 22.73 20.35 8.60
C PRO A 6 22.05 21.68 8.97
N ASN A 7 22.54 22.78 8.41
CA ASN A 7 21.72 23.98 8.28
C ASN A 7 20.68 23.72 7.18
N TRP A 8 19.39 23.82 7.53
CA TRP A 8 18.27 23.60 6.62
C TRP A 8 17.27 24.77 6.72
N PRO A 9 16.65 25.20 5.61
CA PRO A 9 16.92 24.75 4.24
C PRO A 9 18.28 25.26 3.72
N PRO A 10 19.00 24.49 2.89
CA PRO A 10 20.29 24.89 2.34
C PRO A 10 20.13 25.95 1.25
N GLU A 11 21.17 26.74 0.97
CA GLU A 11 21.21 27.63 -0.20
C GLU A 11 20.92 26.85 -1.51
N PRO A 12 20.08 27.37 -2.43
CA PRO A 12 19.48 28.71 -2.47
C PRO A 12 18.08 28.81 -1.81
N TYR A 13 17.63 27.77 -1.08
CA TYR A 13 16.25 27.62 -0.62
C TYR A 13 15.86 28.45 0.62
N ASN A 14 16.81 29.20 1.18
CA ASN A 14 16.62 30.09 2.35
C ASN A 14 16.08 31.48 1.99
N SER A 15 15.22 31.58 0.97
CA SER A 15 14.65 32.83 0.46
C SER A 15 13.58 33.43 1.37
N ASP A 16 13.41 34.76 1.31
CA ASP A 16 12.36 35.52 2.04
C ASP A 16 10.92 35.32 1.48
N SER A 17 10.73 34.44 0.49
CA SER A 17 9.45 34.24 -0.21
C SER A 17 8.54 33.25 0.52
N TRP A 18 7.26 33.61 0.70
CA TRP A 18 6.28 32.72 1.34
C TRP A 18 4.95 32.59 0.56
N PRO A 19 4.46 31.35 0.33
CA PRO A 19 5.23 30.09 0.39
C PRO A 19 6.28 30.08 -0.74
N PRO A 20 7.46 29.46 -0.54
CA PRO A 20 8.41 29.28 -1.63
C PRO A 20 8.02 28.07 -2.51
N PRO A 21 8.36 28.04 -3.81
CA PRO A 21 7.84 27.02 -4.72
C PRO A 21 8.24 25.57 -4.37
N TRP A 22 9.45 25.37 -3.84
CA TRP A 22 9.96 24.07 -3.38
C TRP A 22 9.29 23.50 -2.12
N LEU A 23 8.52 24.31 -1.36
CA LEU A 23 7.91 23.89 -0.09
C LEU A 23 6.39 23.76 -0.20
N ARG A 24 5.93 22.52 -0.24
CA ARG A 24 4.50 22.21 -0.10
C ARG A 24 4.12 22.21 1.38
N PHE A 25 3.55 23.32 1.85
CA PHE A 25 2.98 23.47 3.19
C PHE A 25 1.45 23.44 3.14
N GLU A 26 0.85 22.32 3.54
CA GLU A 26 -0.61 22.18 3.52
C GLU A 26 -1.24 22.26 4.91
N ARG A 27 -2.37 22.98 4.96
CA ARG A 27 -3.29 22.96 6.10
C ARG A 27 -4.48 22.07 5.75
N GLU A 28 -5.04 21.44 6.77
CA GLU A 28 -6.31 20.73 6.61
C GLU A 28 -7.46 21.68 6.23
N TYR A 29 -8.48 21.10 5.60
CA TYR A 29 -9.78 21.71 5.37
C TYR A 29 -10.43 22.23 6.67
N PRO A 30 -10.93 23.47 6.75
CA PRO A 30 -11.39 24.07 8.01
C PRO A 30 -12.57 23.37 8.72
N ASN A 31 -13.37 22.54 8.04
CA ASN A 31 -14.61 21.95 8.59
C ASN A 31 -14.60 20.41 8.69
N SER A 32 -13.45 19.74 8.60
CA SER A 32 -13.32 18.27 8.72
C SER A 32 -13.26 17.75 10.16
N GLU A 33 -13.13 18.66 11.14
CA GLU A 33 -13.00 18.39 12.58
C GLU A 33 -11.72 17.65 13.05
N ARG A 34 -10.83 17.17 12.16
CA ARG A 34 -9.63 16.35 12.49
C ARG A 34 -8.29 16.96 12.06
N ARG A 35 -7.91 18.05 12.75
CA ARG A 35 -6.69 18.85 12.48
C ARG A 35 -5.49 17.99 12.09
N SER A 36 -4.98 18.19 10.88
CA SER A 36 -3.77 17.51 10.39
C SER A 36 -2.83 18.45 9.62
N ARG A 37 -1.59 17.98 9.44
CA ARG A 37 -0.49 18.71 8.79
C ARG A 37 0.23 17.82 7.79
N LEU A 38 0.60 18.39 6.66
CA LEU A 38 1.45 17.77 5.65
C LEU A 38 2.49 18.80 5.20
N ILE A 39 3.76 18.39 5.21
CA ILE A 39 4.87 19.18 4.66
C ILE A 39 5.69 18.28 3.75
N SER A 40 6.01 18.78 2.54
CA SER A 40 6.94 18.15 1.61
C SER A 40 7.89 19.19 1.02
N HIS A 41 9.17 18.83 0.91
CA HIS A 41 10.27 19.67 0.42
C HIS A 41 11.22 18.84 -0.46
N SER A 42 10.62 18.10 -1.40
CA SER A 42 11.27 17.09 -2.24
C SER A 42 12.62 17.50 -2.81
N ASP A 43 12.74 18.74 -3.31
CA ASP A 43 13.91 19.27 -4.02
C ASP A 43 14.97 19.89 -3.10
N ALA A 44 14.62 20.12 -1.82
CA ALA A 44 15.48 20.63 -0.76
C ALA A 44 15.59 19.62 0.42
N PRO A 45 16.08 18.39 0.19
CA PRO A 45 16.11 17.34 1.21
C PRO A 45 16.95 17.74 2.43
N TYR A 46 16.48 17.36 3.61
CA TYR A 46 17.27 17.42 4.84
C TYR A 46 18.17 16.18 4.89
N ILE A 47 19.48 16.37 5.02
CA ILE A 47 20.48 15.29 4.97
C ILE A 47 21.41 15.39 6.19
N ALA A 48 21.29 14.43 7.11
CA ALA A 48 22.16 14.32 8.29
C ALA A 48 23.17 13.18 8.13
N ILE A 49 24.33 13.31 8.78
CA ILE A 49 25.40 12.30 8.79
C ILE A 49 25.74 11.94 10.24
N ALA A 50 25.59 10.67 10.64
CA ALA A 50 25.96 10.17 11.94
C ALA A 50 27.23 9.30 11.85
N THR A 51 28.15 9.44 12.82
CA THR A 51 29.46 8.75 12.82
C THR A 51 29.65 7.96 14.12
N ASP A 52 29.96 6.67 14.00
CA ASP A 52 30.00 5.67 15.08
C ASP A 52 28.73 5.64 15.96
N GLU A 53 27.55 5.86 15.37
CA GLU A 53 26.24 5.67 16.04
C GLU A 53 25.59 4.35 15.57
N GLU A 54 24.68 3.80 16.37
CA GLU A 54 23.85 2.65 15.98
C GLU A 54 22.61 3.12 15.19
N THR A 55 22.01 2.25 14.36
CA THR A 55 20.76 2.60 13.64
C THR A 55 19.57 2.26 14.52
N ASP A 56 19.34 3.11 15.52
CA ASP A 56 18.40 2.86 16.61
C ASP A 56 17.40 4.01 16.83
N ARG A 57 16.50 3.83 17.81
CA ARG A 57 15.48 4.82 18.19
C ARG A 57 16.11 6.17 18.58
N GLU A 58 17.20 6.15 19.34
CA GLU A 58 17.79 7.37 19.90
C GLU A 58 18.46 8.19 18.79
N THR A 59 19.22 7.53 17.91
CA THR A 59 19.94 8.18 16.80
C THR A 59 18.97 8.73 15.75
N LEU A 60 18.03 7.92 15.25
CA LEU A 60 17.08 8.39 14.23
C LEU A 60 16.03 9.34 14.81
N GLY A 61 15.67 9.17 16.08
CA GLY A 61 14.80 10.10 16.81
C GLY A 61 15.46 11.48 16.96
N ALA A 62 16.73 11.55 17.34
CA ALA A 62 17.46 12.82 17.41
C ALA A 62 17.53 13.54 16.05
N ILE A 63 17.73 12.80 14.96
CA ILE A 63 17.74 13.34 13.58
C ILE A 63 16.36 13.84 13.16
N ALA A 64 15.31 13.09 13.49
CA ALA A 64 13.91 13.47 13.23
C ALA A 64 13.50 14.73 14.03
N SER A 65 13.96 14.86 15.28
CA SER A 65 13.71 16.03 16.13
C SER A 65 14.42 17.29 15.64
N ASP A 66 15.72 17.24 15.31
CA ASP A 66 16.41 18.40 14.75
C ASP A 66 15.75 18.86 13.44
N TYR A 67 15.34 17.93 12.59
CA TYR A 67 14.58 18.24 11.38
C TYR A 67 13.26 18.98 11.69
N LEU A 68 12.45 18.51 12.66
CA LEU A 68 11.23 19.21 13.07
C LEU A 68 11.51 20.61 13.63
N ASP A 69 12.58 20.77 14.41
CA ASP A 69 13.02 22.07 14.93
C ASP A 69 13.39 23.03 13.77
N LYS A 70 14.15 22.57 12.77
CA LYS A 70 14.48 23.38 11.57
C LYS A 70 13.22 23.79 10.79
N VAL A 71 12.21 22.91 10.73
CA VAL A 71 10.94 23.23 10.06
C VAL A 71 10.13 24.26 10.85
N GLU A 72 9.97 24.15 12.17
CA GLU A 72 9.25 25.15 12.97
C GLU A 72 10.01 26.49 13.01
N ASP A 73 11.34 26.49 13.07
CA ASP A 73 12.17 27.71 12.94
C ASP A 73 11.94 28.40 11.58
N TYR A 74 11.98 27.64 10.48
CA TYR A 74 11.74 28.16 9.13
C TYR A 74 10.31 28.71 8.97
N LEU A 75 9.30 28.01 9.49
CA LEU A 75 7.91 28.47 9.47
C LEU A 75 7.72 29.73 10.33
N THR A 76 8.31 29.76 11.52
CA THR A 76 8.23 30.89 12.46
C THR A 76 8.84 32.15 11.87
N SER A 77 9.98 32.04 11.18
CA SER A 77 10.60 33.21 10.51
C SER A 77 9.73 33.80 9.40
N HIS A 78 8.84 33.00 8.80
CA HIS A 78 7.85 33.41 7.80
C HIS A 78 6.44 33.68 8.37
N GLY A 79 6.30 33.79 9.70
CA GLY A 79 5.03 34.10 10.36
C GLY A 79 4.00 32.96 10.31
N GLN A 80 4.46 31.73 10.14
CA GLN A 80 3.68 30.50 10.18
C GLN A 80 4.03 29.66 11.41
N SER A 81 3.34 28.54 11.60
CA SER A 81 3.66 27.51 12.58
C SER A 81 3.01 26.20 12.15
N LEU A 82 3.53 25.09 12.67
CA LEU A 82 2.92 23.77 12.61
C LEU A 82 1.58 23.68 13.36
N ASN A 83 1.23 24.68 14.18
CA ASN A 83 0.03 24.75 15.02
C ASN A 83 -0.14 23.49 15.88
N TRP A 84 0.92 23.10 16.58
CA TRP A 84 0.92 21.96 17.50
C TRP A 84 -0.23 22.02 18.52
N PRO A 85 -0.76 20.87 18.96
CA PRO A 85 -1.62 20.78 20.14
C PRO A 85 -1.00 21.44 21.39
N GLU A 86 -1.84 21.80 22.36
CA GLU A 86 -1.36 22.31 23.65
C GLU A 86 -0.57 21.21 24.38
N GLY A 87 0.73 21.46 24.61
CA GLY A 87 1.66 20.47 25.16
C GLY A 87 2.42 19.61 24.15
N TRP A 88 2.46 20.01 22.85
CA TRP A 88 3.23 19.35 21.78
C TRP A 88 4.35 20.22 21.15
N GLY A 89 4.61 21.43 21.65
CA GLY A 89 5.61 22.36 21.11
C GLY A 89 6.85 22.56 22.01
N GLY A 90 8.03 22.61 21.38
CA GLY A 90 9.34 22.84 22.03
C GLY A 90 10.26 21.64 21.90
N ASN A 91 11.23 21.48 22.83
CA ASN A 91 12.17 20.35 22.90
C ASN A 91 11.50 18.97 23.17
N GLN A 92 10.21 18.79 22.89
CA GLN A 92 9.41 17.69 23.42
C GLN A 92 9.65 16.35 22.72
N PHE A 93 10.20 16.38 21.50
CA PHE A 93 10.72 15.19 20.81
C PHE A 93 12.19 14.91 21.16
N ASN A 94 12.80 15.68 22.07
CA ASN A 94 14.22 15.63 22.39
C ASN A 94 14.42 14.82 23.68
N ASP A 95 14.71 13.51 23.55
CA ASP A 95 14.74 12.48 24.62
C ASP A 95 15.83 12.69 25.71
N ASN A 96 16.37 13.91 25.83
CA ASN A 96 17.31 14.33 26.86
C ASN A 96 16.65 14.44 28.24
N ALA A 97 16.46 13.30 28.90
CA ALA A 97 15.90 13.09 30.24
C ALA A 97 16.66 13.77 31.42
N LYS A 98 17.44 14.84 31.17
CA LYS A 98 18.24 15.58 32.16
C LYS A 98 17.50 16.76 32.81
N ALA A 99 16.30 17.11 32.33
CA ALA A 99 15.56 18.30 32.78
C ALA A 99 14.36 18.02 33.72
N GLY A 100 13.92 16.77 33.86
CA GLY A 100 12.88 16.38 34.82
C GLY A 100 11.43 16.77 34.47
N ASN A 101 11.20 17.46 33.35
CA ASN A 101 9.90 17.43 32.68
C ASN A 101 9.74 16.09 31.94
N TRP A 102 8.49 15.61 31.87
CA TRP A 102 8.12 14.53 30.98
C TRP A 102 7.38 15.16 29.81
N ASP A 103 7.80 14.80 28.61
CA ASP A 103 7.09 15.13 27.39
C ASP A 103 6.30 13.88 27.00
N LEU A 104 4.97 13.98 26.92
CA LEU A 104 4.11 12.80 26.78
C LEU A 104 4.14 12.18 25.37
N VAL A 105 4.84 12.81 24.42
CA VAL A 105 5.04 12.37 23.04
C VAL A 105 6.47 11.87 22.85
N HIS A 106 6.67 10.62 22.45
CA HIS A 106 8.01 10.07 22.17
C HIS A 106 8.10 9.38 20.81
N TRP A 107 9.31 9.31 20.26
CA TRP A 107 9.63 8.42 19.14
C TRP A 107 9.51 6.96 19.56
N LEU A 108 8.89 6.14 18.72
CA LEU A 108 8.74 4.70 18.92
C LEU A 108 10.01 3.95 18.50
N ASN A 109 10.24 2.78 19.10
CA ASN A 109 11.31 1.85 18.69
C ASN A 109 11.20 1.48 17.21
N ILE A 110 12.36 1.29 16.56
CA ILE A 110 12.44 0.80 15.19
C ILE A 110 12.09 -0.70 15.18
N TRP A 111 11.13 -1.07 14.35
CA TRP A 111 10.71 -2.46 14.18
C TRP A 111 10.40 -2.79 12.71
N PRO A 112 10.90 -3.92 12.16
CA PRO A 112 11.89 -4.80 12.78
C PRO A 112 13.25 -4.08 12.97
N PRO A 113 14.01 -4.40 14.03
CA PRO A 113 15.33 -3.82 14.23
C PRO A 113 16.27 -4.09 13.04
N VAL A 114 17.16 -3.14 12.74
CA VAL A 114 18.19 -3.30 11.70
C VAL A 114 19.10 -4.48 12.04
N ASP A 115 19.53 -5.23 11.01
CA ASP A 115 20.33 -6.48 11.13
C ASP A 115 19.67 -7.61 11.95
N SER A 116 18.35 -7.55 12.16
CA SER A 116 17.59 -8.61 12.82
C SER A 116 16.71 -9.41 11.85
N GLY A 117 16.77 -10.74 11.92
CA GLY A 117 15.79 -11.63 11.29
C GLY A 117 14.63 -11.91 12.24
N ALA A 118 13.95 -10.84 12.69
CA ALA A 118 13.05 -10.87 13.83
C ALA A 118 11.97 -11.97 13.72
N ASN A 119 11.78 -12.71 14.82
CA ASN A 119 10.71 -13.70 15.01
C ASN A 119 9.86 -13.39 16.26
N ASP A 120 9.97 -12.16 16.78
CA ASP A 120 9.23 -11.69 17.94
C ASP A 120 7.88 -11.09 17.53
N ASN A 121 6.91 -11.05 18.44
CA ASN A 121 5.59 -10.48 18.14
C ASN A 121 5.71 -9.00 17.71
N PRO A 122 5.08 -8.59 16.59
CA PRO A 122 5.10 -7.20 16.16
C PRO A 122 4.39 -6.29 17.18
N PRO A 123 4.92 -5.10 17.49
CA PRO A 123 4.20 -4.09 18.24
C PRO A 123 3.05 -3.54 17.40
N GLN A 124 1.93 -3.17 18.05
CA GLN A 124 0.76 -2.63 17.34
C GLN A 124 1.07 -1.31 16.61
N ILE A 125 2.02 -0.52 17.11
CA ILE A 125 2.58 0.65 16.45
C ILE A 125 4.08 0.72 16.76
N ALA A 126 4.89 1.10 15.78
CA ALA A 126 6.33 1.32 15.91
C ALA A 126 6.81 2.37 14.92
N SER A 127 8.08 2.77 15.03
CA SER A 127 8.82 3.29 13.89
C SER A 127 9.12 2.12 12.96
N TRP A 128 8.75 2.21 11.69
CA TRP A 128 8.71 1.04 10.80
C TRP A 128 9.95 0.94 9.93
N ASN A 129 10.72 -0.13 10.08
CA ASN A 129 11.76 -0.50 9.12
C ASN A 129 11.09 -1.24 7.94
N LEU A 130 11.15 -0.64 6.76
CA LEU A 130 10.54 -1.18 5.55
C LEU A 130 11.58 -1.84 4.63
N SER A 131 12.75 -2.25 5.13
CA SER A 131 13.73 -2.99 4.35
C SER A 131 13.12 -4.25 3.70
N ARG A 132 13.68 -4.66 2.55
CA ARG A 132 13.29 -5.88 1.80
C ARG A 132 14.31 -7.01 1.97
N ASP A 133 15.36 -6.79 2.76
CA ASP A 133 16.31 -7.83 3.19
C ASP A 133 15.69 -8.61 4.37
N GLU A 134 15.81 -9.95 4.38
CA GLU A 134 15.25 -10.83 5.43
C GLU A 134 15.81 -10.54 6.84
N LEU A 135 16.95 -9.84 6.92
CA LEU A 135 17.59 -9.38 8.15
C LEU A 135 17.45 -7.86 8.32
N HIS A 136 16.53 -7.23 7.61
CA HIS A 136 16.12 -5.83 7.73
C HIS A 136 17.26 -4.81 7.61
N ARG A 137 18.27 -5.14 6.80
CA ARG A 137 19.49 -4.37 6.60
C ARG A 137 19.29 -3.04 5.89
N LEU A 138 20.27 -2.17 6.08
CA LEU A 138 20.49 -0.97 5.28
C LEU A 138 21.09 -1.31 3.89
N PRO A 139 20.88 -0.47 2.87
CA PRO A 139 20.06 0.75 2.88
C PRO A 139 18.56 0.44 2.93
N ALA A 140 17.82 1.18 3.76
CA ALA A 140 16.40 0.93 4.03
C ALA A 140 15.58 2.23 4.09
N THR A 141 14.32 2.14 3.70
CA THR A 141 13.31 3.15 4.07
C THR A 141 12.86 2.86 5.51
N ILE A 142 13.07 3.80 6.42
CA ILE A 142 12.58 3.74 7.79
C ILE A 142 11.55 4.86 7.97
N VAL A 143 10.42 4.58 8.62
CA VAL A 143 9.45 5.61 8.99
C VAL A 143 9.51 5.81 10.49
N MET A 144 10.08 6.93 10.95
CA MET A 144 10.06 7.29 12.36
C MET A 144 8.66 7.76 12.74
N VAL A 145 8.08 7.16 13.77
CA VAL A 145 6.73 7.46 14.25
C VAL A 145 6.78 7.91 15.70
N ALA A 146 6.16 9.05 16.01
CA ALA A 146 5.97 9.53 17.37
C ALA A 146 4.48 9.57 17.74
N THR A 147 4.17 9.28 18.99
CA THR A 147 2.79 9.31 19.53
C THR A 147 2.79 9.54 21.05
N GLU A 148 1.61 9.71 21.66
CA GLU A 148 1.46 9.91 23.10
C GLU A 148 1.53 8.59 23.89
N PHE A 149 1.94 8.63 25.17
CA PHE A 149 2.09 7.47 26.06
C PHE A 149 1.37 7.66 27.41
N ILE A 150 0.97 6.56 28.07
CA ILE A 150 0.20 6.60 29.35
C ILE A 150 1.06 6.32 30.60
N ASN A 151 2.21 5.64 30.47
CA ASN A 151 3.02 5.16 31.60
C ASN A 151 4.54 5.04 31.30
N ASP A 152 5.35 4.86 32.37
CA ASP A 152 6.80 4.61 32.35
C ASP A 152 7.21 3.31 31.60
N GLN A 153 6.25 2.51 31.11
CA GLN A 153 6.49 1.21 30.45
C GLN A 153 6.45 1.31 28.92
N GLY A 154 6.08 2.48 28.36
CA GLY A 154 6.10 2.70 26.92
C GLY A 154 4.89 2.14 26.18
N GLU A 155 3.72 2.08 26.82
CA GLU A 155 2.47 1.74 26.12
C GLU A 155 1.82 2.97 25.46
N PRO A 156 1.58 2.95 24.13
CA PRO A 156 0.96 4.06 23.39
C PRO A 156 -0.47 4.37 23.86
N ALA A 157 -0.79 5.66 23.93
CA ALA A 157 -2.05 6.16 24.43
C ALA A 157 -3.16 6.20 23.37
N GLU A 158 -2.81 6.54 22.13
CA GLU A 158 -3.75 6.59 21.01
C GLU A 158 -3.02 6.34 19.68
N PHE A 159 -3.64 5.56 18.79
CA PHE A 159 -3.04 5.15 17.51
C PHE A 159 -3.43 6.05 16.31
N SER A 160 -4.43 6.90 16.48
CA SER A 160 -4.94 7.82 15.46
C SER A 160 -4.09 9.09 15.32
N ILE A 161 -3.26 9.37 16.32
CA ILE A 161 -2.65 10.68 16.60
C ILE A 161 -1.13 10.51 16.69
N GLY A 162 -0.38 11.43 16.10
CA GLY A 162 1.08 11.39 16.10
C GLY A 162 1.73 12.08 14.91
N VAL A 163 3.04 11.87 14.79
CA VAL A 163 3.89 12.37 13.69
C VAL A 163 4.52 11.16 12.99
N SER A 164 4.58 11.20 11.65
CA SER A 164 5.23 10.19 10.81
C SER A 164 6.25 10.86 9.89
N ILE A 165 7.53 10.45 9.99
CA ILE A 165 8.65 10.98 9.21
C ILE A 165 9.33 9.84 8.42
N PRO A 166 9.03 9.69 7.11
CA PRO A 166 9.73 8.74 6.26
C PRO A 166 11.14 9.23 5.93
N MET A 167 12.12 8.34 6.04
CA MET A 167 13.53 8.60 5.78
C MET A 167 14.19 7.45 5.02
N LEU A 168 15.15 7.78 4.15
CA LEU A 168 16.09 6.81 3.59
C LEU A 168 17.34 6.82 4.48
N VAL A 169 17.71 5.65 4.99
CA VAL A 169 18.89 5.42 5.83
C VAL A 169 19.88 4.54 5.08
N GLU A 170 21.12 4.98 4.93
CA GLU A 170 22.18 4.31 4.17
C GLU A 170 23.48 4.24 4.97
N GLU A 171 24.17 3.11 4.93
CA GLU A 171 25.60 3.07 5.30
C GLU A 171 26.45 3.64 4.16
N THR A 172 27.44 4.46 4.53
CA THR A 172 28.39 5.07 3.58
C THR A 172 29.83 4.64 3.86
N ASP A 173 30.69 4.76 2.85
CA ASP A 173 32.11 4.40 2.93
C ASP A 173 32.78 4.99 4.18
N GLY A 174 33.28 4.11 5.05
CA GLY A 174 33.92 4.49 6.32
C GLY A 174 33.03 4.35 7.56
N GLY A 175 31.86 3.71 7.47
CA GLY A 175 31.05 3.36 8.64
C GLY A 175 30.24 4.53 9.21
N LYS A 176 29.76 5.42 8.32
CA LYS A 176 28.87 6.52 8.68
C LYS A 176 27.46 6.26 8.15
N LEU A 177 26.46 6.60 8.96
CA LEU A 177 25.06 6.57 8.55
C LEU A 177 24.70 7.89 7.87
N ARG A 178 24.06 7.80 6.71
CA ARG A 178 23.46 8.93 6.00
C ARG A 178 21.94 8.81 6.09
N VAL A 179 21.28 9.86 6.54
CA VAL A 179 19.82 9.91 6.70
C VAL A 179 19.26 11.04 5.85
N ILE A 180 18.27 10.74 5.00
CA ILE A 180 17.62 11.69 4.10
C ILE A 180 16.13 11.79 4.43
N ILE A 181 15.64 13.00 4.72
CA ILE A 181 14.24 13.32 4.98
C ILE A 181 13.74 14.31 3.92
N ARG A 182 12.50 14.12 3.42
CA ARG A 182 11.87 14.98 2.39
C ARG A 182 10.47 15.49 2.76
N SER A 183 9.87 14.94 3.82
CA SER A 183 8.52 15.26 4.22
C SER A 183 8.21 14.77 5.62
N PHE A 184 7.09 15.24 6.17
CA PHE A 184 6.39 14.54 7.24
C PHE A 184 4.87 14.77 7.16
N THR A 185 4.13 13.90 7.85
CA THR A 185 2.71 14.10 8.14
C THR A 185 2.49 14.08 9.65
N ALA A 186 1.49 14.83 10.11
CA ALA A 186 1.02 14.77 11.49
C ALA A 186 -0.50 14.76 11.56
N GLU A 187 -1.01 13.96 12.48
CA GLU A 187 -2.42 13.76 12.79
C GLU A 187 -2.65 14.23 14.23
N TYR A 188 -3.56 15.19 14.45
CA TYR A 188 -3.83 15.79 15.76
C TYR A 188 -5.22 15.38 16.31
N PRO A 189 -5.49 15.58 17.61
CA PRO A 189 -6.81 15.29 18.18
C PRO A 189 -7.94 16.09 17.50
N VAL A 190 -9.08 15.43 17.29
CA VAL A 190 -10.31 16.08 16.84
C VAL A 190 -10.79 17.11 17.86
N VAL A 191 -11.58 18.10 17.43
CA VAL A 191 -12.02 19.23 18.27
C VAL A 191 -12.78 18.80 19.54
N SER A 192 -13.40 17.62 19.54
CA SER A 192 -14.12 17.03 20.68
C SER A 192 -13.26 16.22 21.66
N GLN A 193 -11.99 15.96 21.33
CA GLN A 193 -11.04 15.20 22.15
C GLN A 193 -9.96 16.10 22.75
N GLN A 194 -9.36 15.67 23.85
CA GLN A 194 -8.17 16.30 24.44
C GLN A 194 -7.08 15.24 24.57
N SER A 195 -5.87 15.59 24.14
CA SER A 195 -4.72 14.69 24.23
C SER A 195 -4.28 14.50 25.68
N TRP A 196 -3.51 13.45 25.98
CA TRP A 196 -3.00 13.24 27.35
C TRP A 196 -2.05 14.36 27.78
N SER A 197 -1.28 14.94 26.84
CA SER A 197 -0.50 16.17 27.07
C SER A 197 -1.38 17.35 27.49
N THR A 198 -2.55 17.50 26.87
CA THR A 198 -3.55 18.51 27.24
C THR A 198 -4.24 18.21 28.59
N VAL A 199 -4.34 16.94 29.00
CA VAL A 199 -4.96 16.52 30.27
C VAL A 199 -4.00 16.67 31.45
N ASP A 200 -2.72 16.29 31.30
CA ASP A 200 -1.72 16.41 32.37
C ASP A 200 -1.52 17.87 32.80
N ALA A 201 -1.45 18.78 31.81
CA ALA A 201 -1.43 20.23 32.02
C ALA A 201 -2.63 20.79 32.84
N LYS A 202 -3.69 19.98 33.06
CA LYS A 202 -4.93 20.37 33.75
C LYS A 202 -5.22 19.57 35.04
N ALA A 203 -4.62 18.39 35.25
CA ALA A 203 -5.08 17.42 36.26
C ALA A 203 -4.42 17.52 37.65
N ALA A 204 -3.14 17.89 37.74
CA ALA A 204 -2.44 18.21 39.00
C ALA A 204 -2.50 17.16 40.14
N PHE A 205 -2.02 15.93 39.90
CA PHE A 205 -1.84 14.90 40.94
C PHE A 205 -0.89 15.36 42.08
N PRO A 206 -1.08 14.92 43.35
CA PRO A 206 -0.26 15.40 44.47
C PRO A 206 1.19 14.91 44.48
N SER A 207 1.44 13.65 44.09
CA SER A 207 2.79 13.04 44.10
C SER A 207 2.91 11.85 43.15
N ARG A 208 4.15 11.51 42.75
CA ARG A 208 4.47 10.32 41.93
C ARG A 208 4.26 9.01 42.69
N GLU A 209 4.58 8.99 43.98
CA GLU A 209 4.61 7.76 44.79
C GLU A 209 3.20 7.26 45.11
N GLU A 210 2.25 8.15 45.42
CA GLU A 210 0.85 7.76 45.73
C GLU A 210 0.15 7.11 44.53
N ARG A 211 0.43 7.56 43.29
CA ARG A 211 -0.11 6.96 42.05
C ARG A 211 0.42 5.54 41.82
N GLN A 212 1.67 5.24 42.21
CA GLN A 212 2.30 3.93 42.00
C GLN A 212 1.94 2.91 43.10
N ILE A 213 1.81 3.35 44.36
CA ILE A 213 1.59 2.46 45.51
C ILE A 213 0.26 1.71 45.43
N GLU A 214 -0.83 2.41 45.06
CA GLU A 214 -2.19 1.81 45.07
C GLU A 214 -2.40 0.80 43.92
N LEU A 215 -1.86 1.08 42.72
CA LEU A 215 -1.99 0.18 41.56
C LEU A 215 -1.07 -1.06 41.64
N GLY A 216 0.10 -0.93 42.28
CA GLY A 216 1.06 -2.03 42.42
C GLY A 216 0.63 -3.14 43.40
N ALA A 217 -0.31 -2.87 44.32
CA ALA A 217 -0.76 -3.86 45.30
C ALA A 217 -1.63 -4.97 44.68
N LEU A 218 -2.53 -4.61 43.74
CA LEU A 218 -3.47 -5.53 43.10
C LEU A 218 -2.78 -6.59 42.23
N THR A 219 -1.79 -6.18 41.44
CA THR A 219 -1.05 -7.07 40.53
C THR A 219 -0.12 -8.02 41.28
N ASN A 220 0.49 -7.55 42.37
CA ASN A 220 1.45 -8.33 43.15
C ASN A 220 0.80 -9.53 43.89
N ASP A 221 -0.40 -9.33 44.46
CA ASP A 221 -1.17 -10.39 45.14
C ASP A 221 -1.71 -11.45 44.16
N LEU A 222 -2.03 -11.06 42.92
CA LEU A 222 -2.55 -11.96 41.88
C LEU A 222 -1.49 -12.93 41.33
N VAL A 223 -0.24 -12.48 41.23
CA VAL A 223 0.88 -13.27 40.67
C VAL A 223 1.57 -14.15 41.72
N ASN A 224 1.63 -13.72 42.99
CA ASN A 224 2.48 -14.35 44.01
C ASN A 224 1.79 -15.29 45.01
N TYR A 225 0.51 -15.69 44.80
CA TYR A 225 -0.23 -16.57 45.73
C TYR A 225 -0.59 -17.98 45.15
N PRO A 226 0.40 -18.86 44.91
CA PRO A 226 0.24 -20.08 44.11
C PRO A 226 -0.30 -21.29 44.90
N SER A 227 -1.50 -21.21 45.48
CA SER A 227 -2.12 -22.41 46.08
C SER A 227 -3.63 -22.60 45.93
N ASP A 228 -4.41 -21.57 45.58
CA ASP A 228 -5.86 -21.73 45.41
C ASP A 228 -6.30 -21.50 43.96
N ILE A 229 -6.11 -20.28 43.42
CA ILE A 229 -6.69 -19.91 42.12
C ILE A 229 -6.13 -20.72 40.93
N LEU A 230 -4.81 -20.98 40.86
CA LEU A 230 -4.21 -21.80 39.80
C LEU A 230 -4.66 -23.27 39.85
N ASN A 231 -4.98 -23.79 41.05
CA ASN A 231 -5.53 -25.14 41.21
C ASN A 231 -6.99 -25.21 40.74
N GLN A 232 -7.78 -24.15 40.97
CA GLN A 232 -9.14 -24.03 40.45
C GLN A 232 -9.13 -23.95 38.92
N ILE A 233 -8.24 -23.14 38.33
CA ILE A 233 -8.07 -23.00 36.86
C ILE A 233 -7.67 -24.34 36.23
N GLY A 234 -6.62 -25.00 36.71
CA GLY A 234 -6.16 -26.26 36.11
C GLY A 234 -7.21 -27.39 36.17
N ALA A 235 -8.02 -27.42 37.24
CA ALA A 235 -9.15 -28.34 37.36
C ALA A 235 -10.28 -28.03 36.37
N ALA A 236 -10.59 -26.75 36.12
CA ALA A 236 -11.62 -26.34 35.18
C ALA A 236 -11.21 -26.52 33.70
N ALA A 237 -9.96 -26.18 33.37
CA ALA A 237 -9.39 -26.25 32.02
C ALA A 237 -8.87 -27.65 31.61
N SER A 238 -8.79 -28.61 32.54
CA SER A 238 -8.14 -29.92 32.29
C SER A 238 -6.65 -29.82 31.88
N VAL A 239 -5.95 -28.81 32.38
CA VAL A 239 -4.51 -28.56 32.17
C VAL A 239 -3.72 -28.76 33.47
N GLU A 240 -2.41 -28.95 33.42
CA GLU A 240 -1.62 -29.10 34.64
C GLU A 240 -1.42 -27.76 35.37
N PRO A 241 -1.84 -27.60 36.65
CA PRO A 241 -1.77 -26.32 37.37
C PRO A 241 -0.38 -25.68 37.47
N ARG A 242 0.68 -26.50 37.38
CA ARG A 242 2.09 -26.05 37.43
C ARG A 242 2.67 -25.68 36.07
N SER A 243 1.88 -25.82 35.00
CA SER A 243 2.23 -25.42 33.64
C SER A 243 1.48 -24.16 33.17
N ILE A 244 0.61 -23.61 34.03
CA ILE A 244 -0.13 -22.38 33.77
C ILE A 244 0.86 -21.21 33.89
N ASP A 245 1.18 -20.60 32.77
CA ASP A 245 1.90 -19.33 32.68
C ASP A 245 0.88 -18.22 32.45
N LEU A 246 0.79 -17.24 33.37
CA LEU A 246 -0.17 -16.15 33.32
C LEU A 246 0.38 -15.03 32.43
N GLU A 247 -0.18 -14.86 31.24
CA GLU A 247 0.37 -13.96 30.23
C GLU A 247 -0.25 -12.57 30.28
N GLN A 248 -1.55 -12.48 30.57
CA GLN A 248 -2.31 -11.23 30.54
C GLN A 248 -3.39 -11.20 31.62
N ILE A 249 -3.70 -9.99 32.13
CA ILE A 249 -4.70 -9.73 33.17
C ILE A 249 -5.50 -8.47 32.76
N PHE A 250 -6.83 -8.57 32.79
CA PHE A 250 -7.79 -7.50 32.45
C PHE A 250 -8.70 -7.23 33.63
N ILE A 251 -9.24 -6.01 33.75
CA ILE A 251 -10.25 -5.66 34.77
C ILE A 251 -11.57 -5.39 34.05
N LEU A 252 -12.63 -6.08 34.49
CA LEU A 252 -13.96 -6.13 33.87
C LEU A 252 -15.04 -5.44 34.72
N SER A 253 -14.69 -4.39 35.45
CA SER A 253 -15.61 -3.63 36.32
C SER A 253 -15.37 -2.13 36.16
N ASP A 254 -16.45 -1.34 36.17
CA ASP A 254 -16.37 0.12 36.02
C ASP A 254 -15.59 0.75 37.19
N VAL A 255 -14.85 1.81 36.87
CA VAL A 255 -13.94 2.52 37.78
C VAL A 255 -14.54 3.88 38.13
N ASP A 256 -14.73 4.15 39.41
CA ASP A 256 -15.08 5.48 39.94
C ASP A 256 -14.06 5.92 41.03
N PRO A 257 -14.20 7.10 41.67
CA PRO A 257 -13.26 7.57 42.69
C PRO A 257 -13.04 6.60 43.86
N ASP A 258 -13.99 5.71 44.14
CA ASP A 258 -13.99 4.76 45.24
C ASP A 258 -13.67 3.31 44.77
N PHE A 259 -13.18 3.12 43.53
CA PHE A 259 -12.81 1.82 42.91
C PHE A 259 -11.97 0.87 43.79
N LEU A 260 -11.17 1.41 44.72
CA LEU A 260 -10.32 0.63 45.63
C LEU A 260 -11.04 0.17 46.92
N GLU A 261 -12.35 0.38 47.02
CA GLU A 261 -13.21 -0.05 48.13
C GLU A 261 -14.26 -1.12 47.73
N GLU A 262 -14.45 -1.40 46.44
CA GLU A 262 -15.44 -2.38 45.93
C GLU A 262 -14.81 -3.67 45.32
N PRO A 263 -15.54 -4.80 45.26
CA PRO A 263 -15.09 -6.00 44.57
C PRO A 263 -15.10 -5.86 43.04
N VAL A 264 -13.99 -6.18 42.39
CA VAL A 264 -13.82 -6.08 40.94
C VAL A 264 -13.73 -7.46 40.29
N VAL A 265 -14.27 -7.62 39.10
CA VAL A 265 -14.03 -8.82 38.27
C VAL A 265 -12.82 -8.56 37.40
N ILE A 266 -11.95 -9.55 37.28
CA ILE A 266 -10.78 -9.57 36.41
C ILE A 266 -10.85 -10.77 35.46
N GLU A 267 -10.16 -10.71 34.34
CA GLU A 267 -9.99 -11.83 33.41
C GLU A 267 -8.51 -12.08 33.18
N THR A 268 -8.09 -13.34 33.09
CA THR A 268 -6.69 -13.72 32.94
C THR A 268 -6.53 -14.75 31.83
N VAL A 269 -5.64 -14.47 30.89
CA VAL A 269 -5.26 -15.39 29.81
C VAL A 269 -3.93 -16.04 30.15
N SER A 270 -3.84 -17.35 29.90
CA SER A 270 -2.71 -18.17 30.29
C SER A 270 -2.44 -19.29 29.28
N LYS A 271 -1.17 -19.64 29.10
CA LYS A 271 -0.78 -20.85 28.36
C LYS A 271 -0.59 -22.01 29.34
N ALA A 272 -1.06 -23.20 28.99
CA ALA A 272 -0.90 -24.39 29.82
C ALA A 272 -0.82 -25.70 29.01
N LEU A 273 -0.20 -26.72 29.60
CA LEU A 273 -0.08 -28.05 29.01
C LEU A 273 -1.22 -28.96 29.45
N GLY A 274 -1.79 -29.71 28.50
CA GLY A 274 -2.87 -30.66 28.74
C GLY A 274 -2.50 -31.79 29.72
N SER A 275 -3.47 -32.15 30.56
CA SER A 275 -3.31 -33.19 31.60
C SER A 275 -3.26 -34.64 31.09
N ILE A 276 -3.48 -34.88 29.79
CA ILE A 276 -3.55 -36.22 29.17
C ILE A 276 -2.54 -36.34 28.03
N GLU A 277 -1.65 -37.33 28.09
CA GLU A 277 -0.76 -37.69 26.99
C GLU A 277 -1.49 -38.44 25.88
N ARG A 278 -1.47 -37.88 24.65
CA ARG A 278 -1.84 -38.58 23.41
C ARG A 278 -0.96 -38.15 22.23
N PHE A 279 0.21 -38.80 22.12
CA PHE A 279 1.17 -38.77 21.00
C PHE A 279 1.84 -37.41 20.67
N PRO A 280 3.13 -37.44 20.30
CA PRO A 280 4.25 -37.80 21.18
C PRO A 280 4.57 -36.71 22.23
N ASN A 281 3.88 -35.56 22.20
CA ASN A 281 4.01 -34.45 23.15
C ASN A 281 2.64 -34.13 23.77
N ARG A 282 2.62 -33.38 24.89
CA ARG A 282 1.37 -32.87 25.47
C ARG A 282 0.85 -31.69 24.63
N LEU A 283 -0.47 -31.63 24.45
CA LEU A 283 -1.12 -30.52 23.75
C LEU A 283 -0.97 -29.22 24.55
N SER A 284 -0.64 -28.13 23.87
CA SER A 284 -0.66 -26.77 24.44
C SER A 284 -2.05 -26.17 24.25
N TYR A 285 -2.56 -25.54 25.30
CA TYR A 285 -3.85 -24.85 25.33
C TYR A 285 -3.65 -23.38 25.67
N SER A 286 -4.40 -22.50 24.99
CA SER A 286 -4.74 -21.20 25.55
C SER A 286 -5.90 -21.38 26.53
N VAL A 287 -5.82 -20.75 27.69
CA VAL A 287 -6.78 -20.87 28.80
C VAL A 287 -7.15 -19.47 29.30
N THR A 288 -8.40 -19.07 29.07
CA THR A 288 -8.97 -17.78 29.51
C THR A 288 -9.84 -18.00 30.74
N ASN A 289 -9.72 -17.15 31.76
CA ASN A 289 -10.40 -17.31 33.04
C ASN A 289 -10.99 -15.99 33.54
N LYS A 290 -12.25 -15.98 33.99
CA LYS A 290 -12.81 -14.83 34.74
C LYS A 290 -12.73 -15.12 36.22
N ILE A 291 -12.23 -14.16 37.00
CA ILE A 291 -11.92 -14.27 38.43
C ILE A 291 -12.49 -13.02 39.12
N LYS A 292 -13.02 -13.13 40.33
CA LYS A 292 -13.46 -11.99 41.13
C LYS A 292 -12.45 -11.68 42.22
N ALA A 293 -11.95 -10.45 42.25
CA ALA A 293 -11.05 -9.92 43.28
C ALA A 293 -11.84 -9.11 44.32
N ILE A 294 -11.62 -9.38 45.60
CA ILE A 294 -12.31 -8.74 46.72
C ILE A 294 -11.25 -8.05 47.60
N PRO A 295 -11.29 -6.71 47.78
CA PRO A 295 -10.32 -6.01 48.61
C PRO A 295 -10.49 -6.35 50.10
N ILE A 296 -9.37 -6.45 50.81
CA ILE A 296 -9.28 -6.69 52.26
C ILE A 296 -8.13 -5.88 52.86
N GLY A 297 -8.37 -5.24 54.00
CA GLY A 297 -7.39 -4.35 54.65
C GLY A 297 -7.75 -2.88 54.55
N GLY A 298 -6.82 -2.00 54.92
CA GLY A 298 -6.99 -0.53 54.87
C GLY A 298 -5.89 0.12 54.02
N ALA A 299 -6.05 1.40 53.68
CA ALA A 299 -5.24 2.13 52.68
C ALA A 299 -3.71 2.24 52.92
N GLN A 300 -3.14 1.62 53.96
CA GLN A 300 -1.68 1.48 54.13
C GLN A 300 -1.19 0.02 54.10
N GLN A 301 -2.09 -0.96 54.02
CA GLN A 301 -1.86 -2.40 53.88
C GLN A 301 -3.08 -3.04 53.20
N ARG A 302 -3.21 -2.84 51.89
CA ARG A 302 -4.32 -3.35 51.05
C ARG A 302 -3.93 -4.72 50.46
N GLN A 303 -4.84 -5.69 50.52
CA GLN A 303 -4.68 -7.07 50.03
C GLN A 303 -5.93 -7.50 49.24
N PHE A 304 -5.86 -8.60 48.49
CA PHE A 304 -6.99 -9.12 47.70
C PHE A 304 -7.27 -10.63 47.88
N HIS A 305 -8.55 -11.02 47.84
CA HIS A 305 -9.01 -12.41 47.78
C HIS A 305 -9.65 -12.71 46.42
N PHE A 306 -9.37 -13.89 45.84
CA PHE A 306 -9.74 -14.24 44.46
C PHE A 306 -10.67 -15.47 44.37
N GLU A 307 -11.74 -15.39 43.55
CA GLU A 307 -12.75 -16.44 43.31
C GLU A 307 -12.90 -16.71 41.80
N LEU A 308 -12.72 -17.95 41.33
CA LEU A 308 -12.86 -18.30 39.90
C LEU A 308 -14.35 -18.35 39.47
N LEU A 309 -14.71 -17.61 38.43
CA LEU A 309 -16.08 -17.49 37.88
C LEU A 309 -16.32 -18.37 36.65
N SER A 310 -15.37 -18.44 35.71
CA SER A 310 -15.48 -19.25 34.48
C SER A 310 -14.12 -19.48 33.82
N THR A 311 -14.00 -20.54 33.01
CA THR A 311 -12.77 -20.91 32.28
C THR A 311 -13.11 -21.44 30.89
N GLU A 312 -12.33 -21.07 29.88
CA GLU A 312 -12.46 -21.50 28.48
C GLU A 312 -11.09 -21.93 27.90
N THR A 313 -11.06 -22.89 26.97
CA THR A 313 -9.80 -23.54 26.50
C THR A 313 -9.77 -23.82 24.99
N CYS A 314 -8.67 -23.48 24.31
CA CYS A 314 -8.52 -23.69 22.86
C CYS A 314 -7.18 -24.36 22.46
N PRO A 315 -7.17 -25.42 21.60
CA PRO A 315 -5.95 -26.11 21.14
C PRO A 315 -5.39 -25.62 19.79
N LEU A 316 -4.08 -25.81 19.54
CA LEU A 316 -3.35 -25.28 18.36
C LEU A 316 -2.46 -26.35 17.66
N ILE A 317 -2.72 -26.73 16.39
CA ILE A 317 -1.84 -27.55 15.48
C ILE A 317 -2.11 -27.22 13.97
N THR A 318 -1.12 -27.40 13.07
CA THR A 318 -1.07 -26.98 11.64
C THR A 318 -0.52 -28.03 10.62
N HIS A 319 -0.77 -27.78 9.30
CA HIS A 319 0.06 -28.07 8.08
C HIS A 319 -0.22 -29.22 7.06
N VAL A 320 0.07 -28.87 5.77
CA VAL A 320 0.53 -29.63 4.55
C VAL A 320 -0.48 -30.25 3.53
N GLY A 321 -0.60 -29.61 2.35
CA GLY A 321 -0.11 -30.12 1.03
C GLY A 321 -0.99 -30.93 0.04
N GLU A 322 -0.85 -30.57 -1.25
CA GLU A 322 -0.79 -31.47 -2.42
C GLU A 322 -2.13 -32.02 -3.12
N GLY A 323 -2.79 -31.36 -4.15
CA GLY A 323 -3.67 -31.88 -5.29
C GLY A 323 -4.14 -30.92 -6.46
N GLU A 324 -4.37 -31.33 -7.75
CA GLU A 324 -4.67 -30.47 -8.98
C GLU A 324 -6.19 -30.30 -9.35
N ALA A 325 -6.65 -29.19 -10.00
CA ALA A 325 -8.02 -29.08 -10.61
C ALA A 325 -8.27 -27.94 -11.64
N LYS A 326 -9.41 -27.98 -12.36
CA LYS A 326 -9.90 -26.88 -13.24
C LYS A 326 -10.46 -25.68 -12.47
N ILE A 327 -10.01 -24.47 -12.79
CA ILE A 327 -10.36 -23.19 -12.14
C ILE A 327 -10.60 -22.05 -13.16
N TRP A 328 -11.04 -20.88 -12.70
CA TRP A 328 -10.98 -19.63 -13.46
C TRP A 328 -9.77 -18.81 -13.02
N THR A 329 -8.72 -18.82 -13.84
CA THR A 329 -7.58 -17.88 -13.78
C THR A 329 -8.02 -16.44 -14.09
N GLN A 330 -9.01 -16.30 -14.98
CA GLN A 330 -9.67 -15.04 -15.34
C GLN A 330 -11.18 -15.21 -15.31
N VAL A 331 -11.90 -14.17 -14.90
CA VAL A 331 -13.38 -14.16 -14.99
C VAL A 331 -13.84 -14.28 -16.44
N PRO A 332 -14.96 -14.97 -16.73
CA PRO A 332 -15.42 -15.23 -18.11
C PRO A 332 -15.47 -14.03 -19.06
N PRO A 333 -15.74 -12.78 -18.63
CA PRO A 333 -15.66 -11.61 -19.51
C PRO A 333 -14.25 -11.05 -19.73
N ALA A 334 -13.32 -11.28 -18.80
CA ALA A 334 -11.90 -10.97 -19.01
C ALA A 334 -11.20 -12.06 -19.85
N SER A 335 -11.69 -13.32 -19.80
CA SER A 335 -11.07 -14.46 -20.47
C SER A 335 -10.86 -14.26 -21.97
N LYS A 336 -9.60 -14.42 -22.42
CA LYS A 336 -9.20 -14.45 -23.84
C LYS A 336 -9.83 -15.60 -24.63
N LEU A 337 -10.31 -16.66 -23.95
CA LEU A 337 -10.87 -17.85 -24.60
C LEU A 337 -12.16 -17.50 -25.40
N PRO A 338 -12.36 -18.09 -26.59
CA PRO A 338 -13.53 -17.84 -27.43
C PRO A 338 -14.78 -18.52 -26.83
N PHE A 339 -15.94 -17.85 -26.90
CA PHE A 339 -17.19 -18.45 -26.41
C PHE A 339 -17.64 -19.66 -27.27
N ASP A 340 -17.25 -19.68 -28.53
CA ASP A 340 -17.39 -20.82 -29.45
C ASP A 340 -16.00 -21.26 -29.96
N PRO A 341 -15.41 -22.31 -29.37
CA PRO A 341 -14.12 -22.86 -29.81
C PRO A 341 -14.12 -23.37 -31.26
N ALA A 342 -15.28 -23.68 -31.85
CA ALA A 342 -15.36 -24.06 -33.26
C ALA A 342 -15.24 -22.86 -34.21
N ASN A 343 -15.51 -21.64 -33.72
CA ASN A 343 -15.47 -20.40 -34.50
C ASN A 343 -14.77 -19.28 -33.69
N PRO A 344 -13.46 -19.39 -33.42
CA PRO A 344 -12.74 -18.45 -32.54
C PRO A 344 -12.66 -17.01 -33.08
N ALA A 345 -12.95 -16.81 -34.37
CA ALA A 345 -12.99 -15.50 -35.02
C ALA A 345 -14.34 -14.76 -34.87
N LEU A 346 -15.33 -15.32 -34.16
CA LEU A 346 -16.59 -14.61 -33.91
C LEU A 346 -16.36 -13.34 -33.06
N PRO A 347 -17.09 -12.24 -33.33
CA PRO A 347 -17.02 -11.03 -32.52
C PRO A 347 -17.29 -11.30 -31.05
N TYR A 348 -16.69 -10.49 -30.17
CA TYR A 348 -16.86 -10.63 -28.73
C TYR A 348 -18.31 -10.37 -28.31
N ASP A 349 -19.01 -11.43 -27.87
CA ASP A 349 -20.37 -11.35 -27.32
C ASP A 349 -20.30 -11.25 -25.78
N TRP A 350 -20.48 -10.02 -25.28
CA TRP A 350 -20.55 -9.69 -23.86
C TRP A 350 -21.64 -10.48 -23.12
N ASP A 351 -22.84 -10.57 -23.70
CA ASP A 351 -23.99 -11.15 -23.02
C ASP A 351 -23.86 -12.66 -22.84
N ARG A 352 -23.01 -13.33 -23.63
CA ARG A 352 -22.70 -14.77 -23.47
C ARG A 352 -21.81 -15.09 -22.28
N ARG A 353 -21.16 -14.10 -21.65
CA ARG A 353 -20.15 -14.30 -20.59
C ARG A 353 -20.66 -13.98 -19.17
N ARG A 354 -21.96 -13.69 -19.02
CA ARG A 354 -22.61 -13.37 -17.73
C ARG A 354 -22.74 -14.58 -16.78
N PRO A 355 -22.76 -14.41 -15.45
CA PRO A 355 -22.88 -15.51 -14.49
C PRO A 355 -24.19 -16.30 -14.63
N THR A 356 -25.25 -15.74 -15.21
CA THR A 356 -26.56 -16.41 -15.42
C THR A 356 -26.57 -17.49 -16.52
N ARG A 357 -25.42 -17.81 -17.12
CA ARG A 357 -25.28 -18.77 -18.23
C ARG A 357 -25.15 -20.22 -17.73
N THR A 358 -25.35 -21.18 -18.64
CA THR A 358 -25.30 -22.62 -18.32
C THR A 358 -23.90 -23.07 -17.95
N ASP A 359 -23.77 -24.14 -17.14
CA ASP A 359 -22.45 -24.62 -16.71
C ASP A 359 -21.62 -25.10 -17.91
N ASP A 360 -22.21 -25.86 -18.85
CA ASP A 360 -21.60 -26.23 -20.14
C ASP A 360 -21.09 -25.05 -21.01
N PHE A 361 -21.54 -23.84 -20.70
CA PHE A 361 -21.13 -22.61 -21.39
C PHE A 361 -20.03 -21.89 -20.61
N LEU A 362 -20.16 -21.84 -19.30
CA LEU A 362 -19.22 -21.19 -18.38
C LEU A 362 -17.95 -22.03 -18.11
N ASP A 363 -18.05 -23.37 -18.21
CA ASP A 363 -16.95 -24.32 -18.12
C ASP A 363 -15.90 -24.10 -19.21
N ARG A 364 -16.31 -23.57 -20.37
CA ARG A 364 -15.43 -23.24 -21.52
C ARG A 364 -14.34 -22.22 -21.19
N PHE A 365 -14.50 -21.47 -20.09
CA PHE A 365 -13.55 -20.47 -19.63
C PHE A 365 -12.65 -21.00 -18.50
N ARG A 366 -12.79 -22.27 -18.08
CA ARG A 366 -11.92 -22.88 -17.06
C ARG A 366 -10.63 -23.42 -17.66
N GLU A 367 -9.55 -23.20 -16.93
CA GLU A 367 -8.20 -23.67 -17.25
C GLU A 367 -7.74 -24.65 -16.16
N LEU A 368 -6.79 -25.54 -16.47
CA LEU A 368 -6.24 -26.49 -15.50
C LEU A 368 -5.23 -25.76 -14.60
N GLY A 369 -5.62 -25.53 -13.34
CA GLY A 369 -4.74 -25.01 -12.31
C GLY A 369 -4.01 -26.12 -11.59
N LYS A 370 -2.69 -25.99 -11.47
CA LYS A 370 -1.91 -26.77 -10.51
C LYS A 370 -2.19 -26.24 -9.13
N LEU A 371 -3.28 -26.72 -8.55
CA LEU A 371 -3.60 -26.42 -7.18
C LEU A 371 -2.52 -26.99 -6.27
N THR A 372 -1.97 -28.16 -6.62
CA THR A 372 -0.90 -28.94 -5.98
C THR A 372 -0.95 -30.45 -6.48
N ASN A 373 -0.46 -31.57 -5.84
CA ASN A 373 -0.55 -33.00 -6.31
C ASN A 373 -0.97 -34.17 -5.29
N GLY A 374 -2.24 -34.63 -5.19
CA GLY A 374 -2.83 -35.58 -4.19
C GLY A 374 -4.39 -35.51 -4.10
N ASN A 375 -5.06 -36.13 -3.09
CA ASN A 375 -6.53 -36.37 -3.08
C ASN A 375 -7.37 -35.51 -2.10
N GLU A 376 -6.77 -34.89 -1.09
CA GLU A 376 -7.45 -34.01 -0.13
C GLU A 376 -6.63 -32.72 0.03
N LEU A 377 -7.29 -31.56 0.10
CA LEU A 377 -6.68 -30.24 0.23
C LEU A 377 -7.35 -29.49 1.38
N THR A 378 -6.59 -29.19 2.44
CA THR A 378 -7.00 -28.24 3.49
C THR A 378 -6.82 -26.83 2.95
N LEU A 379 -7.88 -26.01 2.97
CA LEU A 379 -7.88 -24.68 2.38
C LEU A 379 -7.34 -23.61 3.34
N GLU A 380 -6.05 -23.70 3.66
CA GLU A 380 -5.29 -22.71 4.43
C GLU A 380 -3.87 -22.58 3.88
N ASP A 381 -3.30 -21.39 4.00
CA ASP A 381 -1.88 -21.12 3.77
C ASP A 381 -1.47 -19.95 4.69
N LEU A 382 -0.22 -19.50 4.62
CA LEU A 382 0.30 -18.40 5.42
C LEU A 382 -0.52 -17.12 5.23
N GLY A 383 -1.24 -16.68 6.27
CA GLY A 383 -2.02 -15.46 6.26
C GLY A 383 -3.52 -15.62 6.01
N PHE A 384 -4.04 -16.82 5.72
CA PHE A 384 -5.48 -17.00 5.56
C PHE A 384 -5.99 -18.43 5.81
N ARG A 385 -7.27 -18.55 6.20
CA ARG A 385 -7.97 -19.84 6.33
C ARG A 385 -9.36 -19.76 5.73
N VAL A 386 -9.69 -20.64 4.79
CA VAL A 386 -11.06 -20.78 4.28
C VAL A 386 -11.87 -21.63 5.26
N ARG A 387 -12.92 -21.05 5.82
CA ARG A 387 -13.72 -21.62 6.91
C ARG A 387 -14.90 -22.43 6.37
N ARG A 388 -15.37 -23.39 7.15
CA ARG A 388 -16.67 -24.04 6.92
C ARG A 388 -17.83 -23.08 7.16
N CYS A 389 -18.92 -23.26 6.43
CA CYS A 389 -20.11 -22.40 6.46
C CYS A 389 -21.40 -23.22 6.78
N PRO A 390 -21.49 -23.88 7.96
CA PRO A 390 -22.54 -24.88 8.27
C PRO A 390 -23.98 -24.35 8.22
N ASP A 391 -24.19 -23.04 8.45
CA ASP A 391 -25.51 -22.39 8.36
C ASP A 391 -26.01 -22.20 6.92
N PHE A 392 -25.08 -22.12 5.95
CA PHE A 392 -25.37 -21.85 4.53
C PHE A 392 -25.09 -23.06 3.62
N VAL A 393 -24.31 -24.03 4.11
CA VAL A 393 -23.85 -25.24 3.42
C VAL A 393 -24.12 -26.45 4.31
N PRO A 394 -25.21 -27.23 4.07
CA PRO A 394 -25.53 -28.39 4.91
C PRO A 394 -24.43 -29.46 4.97
N GLY A 395 -23.60 -29.58 3.92
CA GLY A 395 -22.45 -30.50 3.88
C GLY A 395 -21.26 -30.09 4.76
N ASP A 396 -21.30 -28.90 5.37
CA ASP A 396 -20.25 -28.40 6.28
C ASP A 396 -20.57 -28.67 7.75
N GLN A 397 -21.79 -29.10 8.06
CA GLN A 397 -22.22 -29.50 9.40
C GLN A 397 -21.49 -30.78 9.82
N ASP A 398 -20.77 -30.73 10.94
CA ASP A 398 -20.34 -31.94 11.64
C ASP A 398 -21.37 -32.34 12.72
N GLY A 399 -21.26 -33.57 13.23
CA GLY A 399 -22.17 -34.09 14.25
C GLY A 399 -21.99 -33.50 15.65
N LEU A 400 -21.17 -32.45 15.80
CA LEU A 400 -20.86 -31.79 17.08
C LEU A 400 -21.24 -30.31 17.08
N GLY A 401 -21.43 -29.69 15.91
CA GLY A 401 -21.93 -28.32 15.77
C GLY A 401 -20.90 -27.23 16.02
N ASN A 402 -19.59 -27.53 15.96
CA ASN A 402 -18.53 -26.57 16.27
C ASN A 402 -18.28 -25.58 15.10
N PRO A 403 -18.50 -24.27 15.29
CA PRO A 403 -18.26 -23.26 14.25
C PRO A 403 -16.78 -22.87 14.21
N GLY A 404 -15.89 -23.73 13.67
CA GLY A 404 -14.45 -23.46 13.72
C GLY A 404 -13.43 -24.23 12.86
N PRO A 405 -13.74 -25.33 12.13
CA PRO A 405 -12.72 -26.03 11.36
C PRO A 405 -12.45 -25.37 9.98
N THR A 406 -11.19 -25.41 9.53
CA THR A 406 -10.83 -25.12 8.13
C THR A 406 -11.59 -26.05 7.18
N LYS A 407 -11.96 -25.52 6.01
CA LYS A 407 -12.61 -26.29 4.94
C LYS A 407 -11.58 -27.22 4.30
N VAL A 408 -11.90 -28.51 4.25
CA VAL A 408 -11.12 -29.52 3.51
C VAL A 408 -11.91 -29.90 2.27
N LEU A 409 -11.27 -29.82 1.10
CA LEU A 409 -11.80 -30.34 -0.15
C LEU A 409 -11.25 -31.72 -0.44
N ARG A 410 -12.09 -32.59 -1.00
CA ARG A 410 -11.65 -33.86 -1.60
C ARG A 410 -11.58 -33.65 -3.09
N LEU A 411 -10.38 -33.71 -3.66
CA LEU A 411 -10.13 -33.66 -5.10
C LEU A 411 -10.15 -35.11 -5.61
N PRO A 412 -11.27 -35.61 -6.18
CA PRO A 412 -11.35 -37.02 -6.53
C PRO A 412 -10.57 -37.23 -7.82
N ALA A 413 -9.56 -38.10 -7.81
CA ALA A 413 -8.84 -38.47 -9.01
C ALA A 413 -9.80 -38.82 -10.16
N ASN A 414 -9.78 -38.01 -11.22
CA ASN A 414 -10.64 -38.08 -12.41
C ASN A 414 -12.12 -37.62 -12.26
N LYS A 415 -12.48 -36.79 -11.27
CA LYS A 415 -13.81 -36.14 -11.22
C LYS A 415 -13.70 -34.62 -11.06
N GLU A 416 -14.17 -33.89 -12.06
CA GLU A 416 -14.22 -32.43 -12.01
C GLU A 416 -15.19 -31.93 -10.93
N ILE A 417 -14.79 -30.88 -10.23
CA ILE A 417 -15.69 -30.11 -9.36
C ILE A 417 -16.68 -29.35 -10.26
N LEU A 418 -17.98 -29.46 -9.95
CA LEU A 418 -19.04 -28.76 -10.69
C LEU A 418 -18.96 -27.26 -10.44
N LEU A 419 -19.13 -26.45 -11.49
CA LEU A 419 -18.99 -24.99 -11.43
C LEU A 419 -19.93 -24.35 -10.39
N ARG A 420 -21.20 -24.71 -10.42
CA ARG A 420 -22.21 -24.34 -9.41
C ARG A 420 -22.17 -25.32 -8.25
N SER A 421 -21.08 -25.29 -7.49
CA SER A 421 -20.96 -26.03 -6.24
C SER A 421 -20.37 -25.18 -5.13
N ASN A 422 -20.63 -25.60 -3.89
CA ASN A 422 -20.05 -24.97 -2.71
C ASN A 422 -18.54 -25.26 -2.67
N GLU A 423 -18.13 -26.45 -3.13
CA GLU A 423 -16.75 -26.89 -3.29
C GLU A 423 -15.97 -26.01 -4.26
N TYR A 424 -16.53 -25.66 -5.42
CA TYR A 424 -15.89 -24.74 -6.38
C TYR A 424 -15.78 -23.31 -5.83
N SER A 425 -16.79 -22.86 -5.07
CA SER A 425 -16.78 -21.55 -4.43
C SER A 425 -15.68 -21.46 -3.35
N ALA A 426 -15.53 -22.50 -2.53
CA ALA A 426 -14.45 -22.59 -1.55
C ALA A 426 -13.07 -22.66 -2.21
N LEU A 427 -12.96 -23.43 -3.30
CA LEU A 427 -11.72 -23.56 -4.06
C LEU A 427 -11.25 -22.23 -4.65
N LEU A 428 -12.14 -21.48 -5.31
CA LEU A 428 -11.79 -20.19 -5.90
C LEU A 428 -11.52 -19.13 -4.83
N ALA A 429 -12.13 -19.22 -3.65
CA ALA A 429 -11.74 -18.40 -2.51
C ALA A 429 -10.26 -18.65 -2.13
N TYR A 430 -9.88 -19.93 -1.97
CA TYR A 430 -8.50 -20.33 -1.67
C TYR A 430 -7.51 -19.84 -2.74
N VAL A 431 -7.76 -20.11 -4.03
CA VAL A 431 -6.83 -19.71 -5.12
C VAL A 431 -6.60 -18.21 -5.16
N ASN A 432 -7.67 -17.41 -5.07
CA ASN A 432 -7.54 -15.95 -5.08
C ASN A 432 -6.80 -15.43 -3.82
N CYS A 433 -6.83 -16.15 -2.70
CA CYS A 433 -6.01 -15.82 -1.53
C CYS A 433 -4.54 -16.15 -1.78
N VAL A 434 -4.20 -17.35 -2.27
CA VAL A 434 -2.81 -17.73 -2.62
C VAL A 434 -2.19 -16.68 -3.55
N GLU A 435 -2.85 -16.35 -4.66
CA GLU A 435 -2.34 -15.37 -5.63
C GLU A 435 -2.13 -13.96 -5.02
N PHE A 436 -2.94 -13.57 -4.03
CA PHE A 436 -2.81 -12.28 -3.35
C PHE A 436 -1.66 -12.28 -2.33
N PHE A 437 -1.53 -13.32 -1.50
CA PHE A 437 -0.42 -13.42 -0.54
C PHE A 437 0.93 -13.67 -1.24
N ASP A 438 0.94 -14.36 -2.37
CA ASP A 438 2.11 -14.49 -3.26
C ASP A 438 2.54 -13.12 -3.81
N LEU A 439 1.59 -12.27 -4.19
CA LEU A 439 1.87 -10.90 -4.63
C LEU A 439 2.50 -10.07 -3.50
N LEU A 440 1.97 -10.14 -2.27
CA LEU A 440 2.59 -9.47 -1.11
C LEU A 440 4.04 -9.97 -0.87
N ARG A 441 4.27 -11.28 -0.91
CA ARG A 441 5.62 -11.85 -0.78
C ARG A 441 6.56 -11.38 -1.88
N SER A 442 6.08 -11.25 -3.13
CA SER A 442 6.89 -10.74 -4.25
C SER A 442 7.28 -9.26 -4.13
N PHE A 443 6.53 -8.47 -3.33
CA PHE A 443 6.94 -7.10 -2.97
C PHE A 443 8.05 -7.07 -1.90
N GLY A 444 8.44 -8.22 -1.34
CA GLY A 444 9.33 -8.31 -0.18
C GLY A 444 8.62 -7.96 1.13
N ILE A 445 7.30 -8.15 1.21
CA ILE A 445 6.53 -7.95 2.44
C ILE A 445 6.53 -9.26 3.24
N ILE A 446 7.20 -9.24 4.38
CA ILE A 446 7.04 -10.27 5.42
C ILE A 446 5.69 -10.00 6.09
N LEU A 447 4.85 -11.05 6.20
CA LEU A 447 3.45 -10.85 6.56
C LEU A 447 3.26 -10.39 8.01
N ASP A 448 4.07 -10.92 8.94
CA ASP A 448 4.01 -10.53 10.34
C ASP A 448 4.36 -9.05 10.54
N ASP A 449 5.14 -8.47 9.63
CA ASP A 449 5.50 -7.04 9.65
C ASP A 449 4.40 -6.12 9.10
N PHE A 450 3.46 -6.69 8.37
CA PHE A 450 2.33 -5.98 7.80
C PHE A 450 1.09 -6.07 8.72
N VAL A 451 0.81 -7.27 9.25
CA VAL A 451 -0.40 -7.57 10.03
C VAL A 451 -0.17 -7.29 11.52
N VAL A 452 -0.13 -5.99 11.85
CA VAL A 452 0.17 -5.50 13.21
C VAL A 452 -1.07 -5.10 14.02
N ARG A 453 -2.25 -5.06 13.37
CA ARG A 453 -3.54 -4.65 13.98
C ARG A 453 -4.58 -5.76 14.06
N ALA A 454 -4.25 -6.97 13.65
CA ALA A 454 -5.21 -8.07 13.53
C ALA A 454 -4.55 -9.42 13.78
N GLU A 455 -5.34 -10.47 13.97
CA GLU A 455 -4.83 -11.84 13.84
C GLU A 455 -4.18 -12.02 12.46
N ARG A 456 -3.01 -12.69 12.43
CA ARG A 456 -2.24 -12.97 11.21
C ARG A 456 -3.09 -13.50 10.05
N ASP A 457 -3.98 -14.44 10.36
CA ASP A 457 -4.76 -15.17 9.35
C ASP A 457 -6.15 -14.56 9.16
N ILE A 458 -6.45 -14.03 7.97
CA ILE A 458 -7.81 -13.64 7.61
C ILE A 458 -8.72 -14.88 7.47
N GLN A 459 -9.90 -14.81 8.05
CA GLN A 459 -10.89 -15.89 8.05
C GLN A 459 -11.86 -15.73 6.86
N ILE A 460 -11.76 -16.60 5.85
CA ILE A 460 -12.54 -16.49 4.60
C ILE A 460 -13.78 -17.39 4.66
N PHE A 461 -14.97 -16.79 4.71
CA PHE A 461 -16.25 -17.48 4.68
C PHE A 461 -16.82 -17.47 3.26
N TYR A 462 -16.51 -18.53 2.51
CA TYR A 462 -16.82 -18.65 1.08
C TYR A 462 -18.33 -18.68 0.75
N ARG A 463 -19.20 -18.88 1.75
CA ARG A 463 -20.67 -18.77 1.67
C ARG A 463 -21.26 -18.21 2.96
N TYR A 464 -21.62 -16.93 2.97
CA TYR A 464 -22.11 -16.25 4.18
C TYR A 464 -23.26 -15.26 3.92
N GLY A 465 -23.93 -14.83 5.00
CA GLY A 465 -24.99 -13.82 5.00
C GLY A 465 -24.49 -12.44 5.40
N ILE A 466 -24.91 -11.39 4.68
CA ILE A 466 -24.33 -10.05 4.82
C ILE A 466 -25.20 -9.16 5.72
N ALA A 467 -24.57 -8.43 6.66
CA ALA A 467 -25.24 -7.57 7.63
C ALA A 467 -24.41 -6.32 7.98
N PRO A 468 -25.02 -5.13 8.15
CA PRO A 468 -26.45 -4.84 7.99
C PRO A 468 -26.89 -4.84 6.53
N GLY A 469 -28.14 -5.26 6.26
CA GLY A 469 -28.70 -5.28 4.91
C GLY A 469 -29.75 -6.37 4.67
N PRO A 470 -30.33 -6.45 3.46
CA PRO A 470 -31.34 -7.45 3.09
C PRO A 470 -30.76 -8.86 2.84
N GLY A 471 -29.46 -9.08 3.01
CA GLY A 471 -28.75 -10.33 2.66
C GLY A 471 -28.49 -11.32 3.79
N LYS A 472 -29.20 -11.20 4.92
CA LYS A 472 -28.97 -12.02 6.14
C LYS A 472 -29.09 -13.53 5.94
N ASP A 473 -29.81 -13.98 4.91
CA ASP A 473 -30.01 -15.39 4.56
C ASP A 473 -28.98 -15.93 3.56
N GLY A 474 -27.95 -15.15 3.22
CA GLY A 474 -26.92 -15.50 2.23
C GLY A 474 -27.40 -15.46 0.78
N ARG A 475 -28.60 -14.92 0.50
CA ARG A 475 -29.16 -14.79 -0.86
C ARG A 475 -29.01 -13.40 -1.44
N THR A 476 -27.80 -12.85 -1.34
CA THR A 476 -27.44 -11.57 -1.91
C THR A 476 -26.26 -11.69 -2.87
N VAL A 477 -26.13 -10.73 -3.77
CA VAL A 477 -24.94 -10.54 -4.60
C VAL A 477 -24.10 -9.46 -3.94
N ASN A 478 -23.25 -9.88 -2.99
CA ASN A 478 -22.38 -8.98 -2.25
C ASN A 478 -21.25 -9.75 -1.54
N ALA A 479 -20.20 -9.04 -1.15
CA ALA A 479 -19.23 -9.46 -0.16
C ALA A 479 -19.13 -8.41 0.96
N GLN A 480 -18.36 -8.71 2.00
CA GLN A 480 -18.08 -7.82 3.12
C GLN A 480 -16.86 -8.31 3.89
N VAL A 481 -15.83 -7.48 4.03
CA VAL A 481 -14.88 -7.61 5.15
C VAL A 481 -15.52 -7.07 6.43
N ALA A 482 -15.42 -7.86 7.50
CA ALA A 482 -15.79 -7.48 8.85
C ALA A 482 -14.56 -7.59 9.77
N TYR A 483 -14.30 -6.52 10.51
CA TYR A 483 -13.22 -6.40 11.49
C TYR A 483 -13.85 -6.42 12.88
N ASP A 484 -13.32 -7.22 13.82
CA ASP A 484 -13.88 -7.26 15.18
C ASP A 484 -13.31 -6.13 16.05
N CYS A 485 -13.93 -4.95 15.96
CA CYS A 485 -13.66 -3.78 16.79
C CYS A 485 -13.74 -4.01 18.31
N LYS A 486 -14.24 -5.17 18.76
CA LYS A 486 -14.56 -5.45 20.17
C LYS A 486 -13.66 -6.51 20.78
N SER A 487 -12.63 -6.95 20.08
CA SER A 487 -11.54 -7.69 20.70
C SER A 487 -10.92 -6.85 21.82
N ASP A 488 -10.81 -7.44 23.01
CA ASP A 488 -10.07 -6.84 24.12
C ASP A 488 -8.55 -6.87 23.86
N ALA A 489 -7.76 -6.38 24.82
CA ALA A 489 -6.30 -6.35 24.71
C ALA A 489 -5.64 -7.74 24.78
N ALA A 490 -6.40 -8.84 24.90
CA ALA A 490 -5.85 -10.21 24.91
C ALA A 490 -5.62 -10.77 23.51
N THR A 491 -6.59 -10.57 22.63
CA THR A 491 -6.62 -11.12 21.28
C THR A 491 -6.56 -9.98 20.27
N LEU A 492 -5.69 -10.08 19.27
CA LEU A 492 -5.76 -9.15 18.16
C LEU A 492 -7.12 -9.31 17.42
N PRO A 493 -7.70 -8.24 16.88
CA PRO A 493 -8.94 -8.30 16.11
C PRO A 493 -8.92 -9.36 14.99
N THR A 494 -9.93 -10.23 14.93
CA THR A 494 -10.10 -11.12 13.77
C THR A 494 -10.63 -10.35 12.56
N ILE A 495 -9.95 -10.45 11.41
CA ILE A 495 -10.50 -10.03 10.12
C ILE A 495 -11.25 -11.21 9.49
N ARG A 496 -12.49 -10.97 9.03
CA ARG A 496 -13.34 -11.96 8.35
C ARG A 496 -13.77 -11.45 6.98
N MET A 497 -13.58 -12.24 5.92
CA MET A 497 -14.15 -11.96 4.59
C MET A 497 -15.38 -12.82 4.36
N ASN A 498 -16.55 -12.19 4.25
CA ASN A 498 -17.84 -12.84 4.07
C ASN A 498 -18.28 -12.77 2.61
N LEU A 499 -18.35 -13.91 1.94
CA LEU A 499 -18.66 -13.99 0.50
C LEU A 499 -20.06 -14.60 0.27
N ALA A 500 -20.94 -13.92 -0.45
CA ALA A 500 -22.25 -14.44 -0.81
C ALA A 500 -22.25 -15.00 -2.26
N LEU A 501 -23.22 -14.63 -3.09
CA LEU A 501 -23.48 -15.24 -4.41
C LEU A 501 -23.01 -14.35 -5.55
N ALA A 502 -22.60 -14.95 -6.67
CA ALA A 502 -22.38 -14.22 -7.93
C ALA A 502 -23.70 -13.95 -8.68
N GLU A 503 -24.76 -14.70 -8.38
CA GLU A 503 -26.08 -14.56 -9.02
C GLU A 503 -27.21 -15.20 -8.20
N LEU A 504 -28.45 -14.73 -8.41
CA LEU A 504 -29.66 -15.16 -7.67
C LEU A 504 -30.68 -15.92 -8.53
N THR A 505 -30.39 -16.17 -9.81
CA THR A 505 -31.39 -16.55 -10.82
C THR A 505 -31.40 -18.03 -11.16
N ARG A 506 -30.26 -18.70 -11.09
CA ARG A 506 -30.07 -20.09 -11.48
C ARG A 506 -29.47 -20.90 -10.34
N TRP A 507 -30.30 -21.83 -9.87
CA TRP A 507 -30.08 -22.62 -8.67
C TRP A 507 -30.02 -24.09 -9.09
N ASP A 508 -28.81 -24.62 -9.27
CA ASP A 508 -28.69 -26.05 -9.59
C ASP A 508 -29.08 -26.88 -8.36
N ARG A 509 -29.64 -28.06 -8.59
CA ARG A 509 -30.05 -29.01 -7.55
C ARG A 509 -29.58 -30.40 -7.97
N PRO A 510 -28.28 -30.71 -7.84
CA PRO A 510 -27.74 -31.99 -8.27
C PRO A 510 -28.45 -33.15 -7.55
N LEU A 511 -28.47 -34.32 -8.17
CA LEU A 511 -29.00 -35.53 -7.54
C LEU A 511 -27.95 -36.15 -6.63
N ASN A 512 -28.37 -36.64 -5.46
CA ASN A 512 -27.53 -37.48 -4.61
C ASN A 512 -27.39 -38.90 -5.20
N SER A 513 -26.64 -39.76 -4.52
CA SER A 513 -26.47 -41.20 -4.85
C SER A 513 -27.78 -41.95 -5.03
N ASP A 514 -28.84 -41.49 -4.35
CA ASP A 514 -30.15 -42.13 -4.24
C ASP A 514 -31.16 -41.56 -5.25
N GLY A 515 -30.73 -40.61 -6.09
CA GLY A 515 -31.54 -39.98 -7.14
C GLY A 515 -32.45 -38.84 -6.65
N GLU A 516 -32.30 -38.39 -5.40
CA GLU A 516 -33.05 -37.28 -4.82
C GLU A 516 -32.35 -35.94 -5.07
N ARG A 517 -33.12 -34.87 -5.28
CA ARG A 517 -32.57 -33.51 -5.46
C ARG A 517 -32.01 -32.98 -4.14
N THR A 518 -30.73 -32.66 -4.15
CA THR A 518 -30.02 -32.04 -3.02
C THR A 518 -30.41 -30.56 -2.82
N TRP A 519 -29.81 -29.95 -1.79
CA TRP A 519 -29.86 -28.51 -1.58
C TRP A 519 -29.37 -27.74 -2.80
N ALA A 520 -29.89 -26.53 -2.99
CA ALA A 520 -29.56 -25.75 -4.16
C ALA A 520 -28.16 -25.13 -4.09
N GLN A 521 -27.37 -25.31 -5.15
CA GLN A 521 -26.02 -24.81 -5.28
C GLN A 521 -26.00 -23.69 -6.36
N PRO A 522 -25.94 -22.40 -5.95
CA PRO A 522 -25.69 -21.27 -6.84
C PRO A 522 -24.18 -21.05 -7.05
N LEU A 523 -23.82 -20.19 -8.00
CA LEU A 523 -22.44 -19.74 -8.21
C LEU A 523 -22.03 -18.76 -7.09
N GLY A 524 -20.93 -19.03 -6.38
CA GLY A 524 -20.42 -18.17 -5.29
C GLY A 524 -19.62 -16.96 -5.79
N LEU A 525 -19.64 -15.86 -5.02
CA LEU A 525 -18.97 -14.61 -5.42
C LEU A 525 -17.44 -14.71 -5.44
N ALA A 526 -16.86 -15.63 -4.65
CA ALA A 526 -15.44 -15.98 -4.65
C ALA A 526 -14.86 -16.36 -6.04
N THR A 527 -15.74 -16.66 -7.00
CA THR A 527 -15.36 -16.97 -8.39
C THR A 527 -15.04 -15.72 -9.23
N ASP A 528 -15.21 -14.51 -8.68
CA ASP A 528 -14.82 -13.24 -9.29
C ASP A 528 -13.57 -12.66 -8.60
N LYS A 529 -12.39 -12.87 -9.21
CA LYS A 529 -11.10 -12.36 -8.73
C LYS A 529 -11.10 -10.83 -8.50
N ARG A 530 -11.89 -10.08 -9.26
CA ARG A 530 -11.98 -8.61 -9.11
C ARG A 530 -12.70 -8.25 -7.81
N TRP A 531 -13.76 -8.98 -7.43
CA TRP A 531 -14.38 -8.83 -6.12
C TRP A 531 -13.45 -9.24 -4.98
N MET A 532 -12.71 -10.34 -5.12
CA MET A 532 -11.71 -10.74 -4.11
C MET A 532 -10.66 -9.63 -3.87
N LEU A 533 -10.12 -9.04 -4.95
CA LEU A 533 -9.19 -7.90 -4.87
C LEU A 533 -9.80 -6.65 -4.23
N HIS A 534 -11.10 -6.42 -4.40
CA HIS A 534 -11.80 -5.32 -3.72
C HIS A 534 -11.85 -5.55 -2.20
N GLU A 535 -12.26 -6.75 -1.76
CA GLU A 535 -12.25 -7.12 -0.34
C GLU A 535 -10.83 -7.14 0.26
N PHE A 536 -9.80 -7.51 -0.52
CA PHE A 536 -8.41 -7.40 -0.07
C PHE A 536 -7.95 -5.95 0.15
N GLY A 537 -8.57 -4.97 -0.54
CA GLY A 537 -8.37 -3.55 -0.24
C GLY A 537 -8.75 -3.21 1.21
N HIS A 538 -9.86 -3.74 1.72
CA HIS A 538 -10.27 -3.57 3.12
C HIS A 538 -9.40 -4.39 4.10
N TYR A 539 -8.94 -5.58 3.71
CA TYR A 539 -8.00 -6.37 4.51
C TYR A 539 -6.68 -5.60 4.76
N LEU A 540 -6.11 -4.98 3.73
CA LEU A 540 -4.85 -4.23 3.86
C LEU A 540 -4.97 -3.08 4.88
N LEU A 541 -6.09 -2.37 4.87
CA LEU A 541 -6.36 -1.29 5.83
C LEU A 541 -6.62 -1.84 7.24
N ALA A 542 -7.38 -2.93 7.37
CA ALA A 542 -7.69 -3.53 8.67
C ALA A 542 -6.44 -4.12 9.33
N ALA A 543 -5.61 -4.83 8.56
CA ALA A 543 -4.38 -5.46 9.04
C ALA A 543 -3.31 -4.44 9.46
N ARG A 544 -3.22 -3.30 8.77
CA ARG A 544 -2.16 -2.30 8.99
C ARG A 544 -2.58 -1.11 9.85
N LEU A 545 -3.79 -0.58 9.63
CA LEU A 545 -4.28 0.67 10.23
C LEU A 545 -5.40 0.44 11.26
N GLY A 546 -5.94 -0.79 11.36
CA GLY A 546 -7.03 -1.11 12.26
C GLY A 546 -8.38 -0.49 11.87
N LYS A 547 -8.54 -0.17 10.58
CA LYS A 547 -9.76 0.39 9.99
C LYS A 547 -10.13 -0.36 8.72
N LEU A 548 -11.43 -0.48 8.43
CA LEU A 548 -11.87 -1.05 7.15
C LEU A 548 -11.70 -0.08 5.97
N GLU A 549 -11.63 1.23 6.22
CA GLU A 549 -11.67 2.27 5.19
C GLU A 549 -10.64 3.38 5.43
N PHE A 550 -10.30 4.15 4.39
CA PHE A 550 -9.62 5.43 4.57
C PHE A 550 -10.63 6.49 5.00
N ASP A 551 -10.17 7.48 5.76
CA ASP A 551 -11.02 8.60 6.19
C ASP A 551 -11.58 9.42 4.99
N PHE A 552 -10.91 9.37 3.83
CA PHE A 552 -11.29 10.03 2.58
C PHE A 552 -11.86 9.11 1.48
N ALA A 553 -11.76 7.77 1.60
CA ALA A 553 -12.16 6.82 0.56
C ALA A 553 -12.50 5.42 1.10
N HIS A 554 -13.53 4.79 0.54
CA HIS A 554 -14.04 3.48 0.99
C HIS A 554 -12.93 2.41 1.09
N SER A 555 -12.15 2.21 0.04
CA SER A 555 -10.82 1.57 0.09
C SER A 555 -10.08 1.82 -1.22
N ALA A 556 -8.94 1.17 -1.43
CA ALA A 556 -8.29 1.07 -2.74
C ALA A 556 -8.71 -0.19 -3.54
N GLY A 557 -9.75 -0.90 -3.10
CA GLY A 557 -10.15 -2.20 -3.63
C GLY A 557 -10.51 -2.19 -5.12
N ASP A 558 -11.34 -1.24 -5.57
CA ASP A 558 -11.67 -1.04 -6.99
C ASP A 558 -10.41 -0.78 -7.84
N ALA A 559 -9.39 -0.10 -7.28
CA ALA A 559 -8.15 0.19 -7.99
C ALA A 559 -7.35 -1.10 -8.22
N MET A 560 -7.16 -1.90 -7.17
CA MET A 560 -6.47 -3.19 -7.26
C MET A 560 -7.20 -4.14 -8.21
N ALA A 561 -8.53 -4.20 -8.12
CA ALA A 561 -9.38 -4.99 -9.01
C ALA A 561 -9.29 -4.57 -10.48
N ALA A 562 -9.16 -3.26 -10.76
CA ALA A 562 -8.95 -2.75 -12.11
C ALA A 562 -7.55 -3.08 -12.62
N ILE A 563 -6.51 -2.71 -11.87
CA ILE A 563 -5.09 -2.75 -12.28
C ILE A 563 -4.59 -4.20 -12.44
N VAL A 564 -4.71 -5.04 -11.41
CA VAL A 564 -4.18 -6.42 -11.43
C VAL A 564 -4.85 -7.27 -12.52
N CYS A 565 -6.12 -6.98 -12.83
CA CYS A 565 -6.89 -7.73 -13.81
C CYS A 565 -7.02 -7.04 -15.18
N ASP A 566 -6.24 -6.00 -15.50
CA ASP A 566 -6.21 -5.36 -16.82
C ASP A 566 -5.21 -5.98 -17.82
N PRO A 567 -3.93 -6.28 -17.47
CA PRO A 567 -2.88 -6.65 -18.42
C PRO A 567 -3.24 -7.78 -19.39
N GLU A 568 -3.98 -8.78 -18.92
CA GLU A 568 -4.41 -9.92 -19.73
C GLU A 568 -5.89 -9.87 -20.13
N SER A 569 -6.64 -8.83 -19.73
CA SER A 569 -8.08 -8.78 -19.94
C SER A 569 -8.44 -8.62 -21.40
N ARG A 570 -9.35 -9.47 -21.87
CA ARG A 570 -9.99 -9.31 -23.18
C ARG A 570 -10.78 -8.00 -23.29
N LEU A 571 -11.16 -7.36 -22.19
CA LEU A 571 -11.81 -6.05 -22.18
C LEU A 571 -10.84 -4.88 -22.44
N ALA A 572 -9.53 -5.10 -22.26
CA ALA A 572 -8.48 -4.13 -22.55
C ALA A 572 -8.01 -4.15 -24.02
N ASP A 573 -8.64 -4.99 -24.85
CA ASP A 573 -8.33 -5.19 -26.27
C ASP A 573 -9.56 -4.82 -27.13
N PRO A 574 -9.59 -3.65 -27.80
CA PRO A 574 -10.75 -3.22 -28.59
C PRO A 574 -10.95 -4.02 -29.91
N ARG A 575 -10.03 -4.91 -30.29
CA ARG A 575 -10.16 -5.71 -31.51
C ARG A 575 -11.37 -6.63 -31.45
N ASN A 576 -11.87 -7.07 -32.61
CA ASN A 576 -12.97 -8.03 -32.75
C ASN A 576 -14.27 -7.69 -31.99
N GLY A 577 -14.57 -6.39 -31.81
CA GLY A 577 -15.90 -5.91 -31.40
C GLY A 577 -16.09 -5.62 -29.90
N VAL A 578 -15.02 -5.57 -29.11
CA VAL A 578 -15.08 -4.96 -27.76
C VAL A 578 -15.10 -3.45 -27.92
N ALA A 579 -16.07 -2.77 -27.32
CA ALA A 579 -16.04 -1.30 -27.27
C ALA A 579 -15.00 -0.84 -26.24
N GLU A 580 -14.16 0.12 -26.62
CA GLU A 580 -13.06 0.68 -25.81
C GLU A 580 -13.47 1.06 -24.37
N SER A 581 -14.68 1.59 -24.20
CA SER A 581 -15.26 1.95 -22.90
C SER A 581 -15.57 0.77 -21.97
N TYR A 582 -15.38 -0.48 -22.40
CA TYR A 582 -15.50 -1.67 -21.53
C TYR A 582 -14.26 -1.88 -20.67
N ARG A 583 -13.09 -1.37 -21.07
CA ARG A 583 -11.87 -1.44 -20.26
C ARG A 583 -12.11 -0.82 -18.89
N GLY A 584 -12.68 0.38 -18.87
CA GLY A 584 -13.04 1.17 -17.67
C GLY A 584 -14.10 0.57 -16.73
N ILE A 585 -14.59 -0.67 -16.94
CA ILE A 585 -15.59 -1.31 -16.07
C ILE A 585 -14.89 -2.15 -14.99
N THR A 586 -15.10 -1.81 -13.71
CA THR A 586 -14.38 -2.49 -12.61
C THR A 586 -14.89 -3.91 -12.37
N PHE A 587 -16.21 -4.13 -12.29
CA PHE A 587 -16.81 -5.46 -12.06
C PHE A 587 -17.64 -5.89 -13.26
N PRO A 588 -17.00 -6.43 -14.32
CA PRO A 588 -17.67 -6.81 -15.53
C PRO A 588 -18.58 -8.05 -15.30
N PHE A 589 -18.07 -9.10 -14.66
CA PHE A 589 -18.77 -10.39 -14.56
C PHE A 589 -20.03 -10.31 -13.70
N VAL A 590 -19.87 -9.99 -12.43
CA VAL A 590 -20.97 -9.63 -11.54
C VAL A 590 -21.27 -8.14 -11.75
N PHE A 591 -21.97 -7.85 -12.85
CA PHE A 591 -22.11 -6.51 -13.42
C PHE A 591 -22.51 -5.45 -12.40
N SER A 592 -21.56 -4.58 -12.08
CA SER A 592 -21.77 -3.35 -11.31
C SER A 592 -21.40 -2.14 -12.17
N THR A 593 -22.04 -0.99 -11.92
CA THR A 593 -21.83 0.25 -12.67
C THR A 593 -20.60 1.05 -12.19
N ARG A 594 -19.77 0.46 -11.32
CA ARG A 594 -18.48 1.03 -10.87
C ARG A 594 -17.48 1.10 -12.03
N ARG A 595 -16.75 2.22 -12.11
CA ARG A 595 -15.79 2.52 -13.18
C ARG A 595 -14.53 3.20 -12.66
N HIS A 596 -13.45 3.01 -13.41
CA HIS A 596 -12.10 3.53 -13.13
C HIS A 596 -11.55 4.41 -14.26
N ASP A 597 -12.46 5.05 -15.01
CA ASP A 597 -12.20 6.03 -16.08
C ASP A 597 -13.08 7.29 -15.93
N ARG A 598 -13.26 7.76 -14.68
CA ARG A 598 -14.15 8.88 -14.35
C ARG A 598 -13.55 10.25 -14.69
N SER A 599 -14.27 11.07 -15.46
CA SER A 599 -13.84 12.44 -15.75
C SER A 599 -14.02 13.37 -14.54
N PRO A 600 -12.99 14.10 -14.09
CA PRO A 600 -13.10 15.07 -13.00
C PRO A 600 -14.04 16.24 -13.33
N THR A 601 -14.18 16.59 -14.62
CA THR A 601 -15.11 17.62 -15.12
C THR A 601 -16.59 17.26 -14.95
N LEU A 602 -16.89 16.01 -14.58
CA LEU A 602 -18.24 15.50 -14.31
C LEU A 602 -18.49 15.29 -12.81
N GLY A 603 -17.77 16.02 -11.95
CA GLY A 603 -17.90 15.98 -10.49
C GLY A 603 -17.02 14.93 -9.79
N TRP A 604 -16.34 14.05 -10.53
CA TRP A 604 -15.49 12.97 -9.99
C TRP A 604 -14.07 13.43 -9.65
N ALA A 605 -13.91 14.67 -9.16
CA ALA A 605 -12.63 15.22 -8.76
C ALA A 605 -12.42 15.08 -7.24
N TRP A 606 -11.16 15.07 -6.77
CA TRP A 606 -10.84 15.07 -5.34
C TRP A 606 -11.38 16.30 -4.58
N TYR A 607 -11.68 17.41 -5.26
CA TYR A 607 -12.41 18.55 -4.69
C TYR A 607 -13.76 18.79 -5.39
N GLY A 608 -14.24 17.82 -6.17
CA GLY A 608 -15.46 17.92 -6.97
C GLY A 608 -16.74 17.61 -6.20
N GLU A 609 -17.87 17.87 -6.86
CA GLU A 609 -19.22 17.70 -6.30
C GLU A 609 -19.48 16.33 -5.67
N LEU A 610 -18.87 15.26 -6.20
CA LEU A 610 -19.09 13.89 -5.75
C LEU A 610 -18.16 13.46 -4.60
N ASN A 611 -17.07 14.20 -4.33
CA ASN A 611 -16.26 13.99 -3.12
C ASN A 611 -16.73 14.86 -1.95
N ARG A 612 -17.35 16.03 -2.22
CA ARG A 612 -17.52 17.08 -1.21
C ARG A 612 -18.17 16.61 0.11
N SER A 613 -19.23 15.81 0.02
CA SER A 613 -19.91 15.27 1.22
C SER A 613 -19.08 14.29 2.06
N VAL A 614 -18.04 13.67 1.48
CA VAL A 614 -17.16 12.73 2.20
C VAL A 614 -16.06 13.47 2.95
N ILE A 615 -15.42 14.47 2.33
CA ILE A 615 -14.39 15.30 2.98
C ILE A 615 -14.95 16.23 4.08
N GLU A 616 -16.26 16.52 4.03
CA GLU A 616 -16.99 17.25 5.08
C GLU A 616 -17.60 16.34 6.16
N SER A 617 -17.50 15.01 6.00
CA SER A 617 -17.99 14.06 7.02
C SER A 617 -16.88 13.74 8.02
N PRO A 618 -17.17 13.70 9.33
CA PRO A 618 -16.16 13.40 10.35
C PRO A 618 -15.49 12.03 10.12
N PRO A 619 -14.28 11.81 10.68
CA PRO A 619 -13.55 10.55 10.57
C PRO A 619 -14.41 9.35 10.96
N THR A 620 -14.27 8.25 10.23
CA THR A 620 -14.98 7.01 10.56
C THR A 620 -14.27 6.26 11.69
N GLY A 621 -15.05 5.85 12.70
CA GLY A 621 -14.62 4.80 13.62
C GLY A 621 -14.49 3.46 12.88
N CYS A 622 -13.94 2.43 13.54
CA CYS A 622 -13.73 1.14 12.88
C CYS A 622 -15.05 0.40 12.50
N ASP A 623 -16.19 0.80 13.09
CA ASP A 623 -17.54 0.31 12.78
C ASP A 623 -18.30 1.19 11.74
N ASP A 624 -17.80 2.39 11.40
CA ASP A 624 -18.47 3.34 10.50
C ASP A 624 -17.91 3.29 9.06
N LEU A 625 -18.78 3.38 8.06
CA LEU A 625 -18.43 3.16 6.64
C LEU A 625 -18.80 4.37 5.76
N LYS A 626 -17.88 4.79 4.88
CA LYS A 626 -18.10 5.77 3.80
C LYS A 626 -18.64 5.05 2.55
N GLY A 627 -19.14 5.82 1.58
CA GLY A 627 -19.75 5.27 0.35
C GLY A 627 -18.79 5.14 -0.84
N TYR A 628 -19.07 4.18 -1.74
CA TYR A 628 -18.34 3.83 -2.98
C TYR A 628 -18.13 4.95 -4.04
N LEU A 629 -18.48 6.21 -3.77
CA LEU A 629 -18.29 7.30 -4.74
C LEU A 629 -16.82 7.70 -4.84
N THR A 630 -16.15 7.85 -3.69
CA THR A 630 -14.76 8.33 -3.61
C THR A 630 -13.74 7.26 -3.98
N GLU A 631 -14.05 5.98 -3.73
CA GLU A 631 -13.24 4.86 -4.22
C GLU A 631 -13.12 4.85 -5.76
N GLN A 632 -14.15 5.26 -6.51
CA GLN A 632 -14.03 5.38 -7.98
C GLN A 632 -13.16 6.56 -8.43
N ILE A 633 -13.02 7.60 -7.59
CA ILE A 633 -12.08 8.70 -7.81
C ILE A 633 -10.65 8.20 -7.59
N LEU A 634 -10.39 7.48 -6.48
CA LEU A 634 -9.10 6.84 -6.20
C LEU A 634 -8.74 5.78 -7.27
N SER A 635 -9.69 4.92 -7.63
CA SER A 635 -9.51 3.89 -8.66
C SER A 635 -9.20 4.50 -10.03
N THR A 636 -9.87 5.59 -10.42
CA THR A 636 -9.52 6.31 -11.66
C THR A 636 -8.12 6.96 -11.57
N THR A 637 -7.77 7.53 -10.42
CA THR A 637 -6.45 8.13 -10.18
C THR A 637 -5.33 7.10 -10.37
N LEU A 638 -5.42 5.98 -9.65
CA LEU A 638 -4.40 4.93 -9.68
C LEU A 638 -4.40 4.14 -11.00
N PHE A 639 -5.55 3.98 -11.66
CA PHE A 639 -5.58 3.38 -12.99
C PHE A 639 -4.92 4.29 -14.04
N ARG A 640 -5.01 5.61 -13.90
CA ARG A 640 -4.27 6.55 -14.76
C ARG A 640 -2.76 6.47 -14.53
N LEU A 641 -2.32 6.37 -13.27
CA LEU A 641 -0.92 6.10 -12.95
C LEU A 641 -0.46 4.79 -13.63
N TYR A 642 -1.17 3.69 -13.43
CA TYR A 642 -0.89 2.40 -14.09
C TYR A 642 -0.76 2.53 -15.61
N ARG A 643 -1.68 3.23 -16.28
CA ARG A 643 -1.62 3.46 -17.74
C ARG A 643 -0.37 4.24 -18.14
N ALA A 644 -0.04 5.31 -17.43
CA ALA A 644 1.14 6.14 -17.70
C ALA A 644 2.47 5.37 -17.50
N LEU A 645 2.55 4.49 -16.48
CA LEU A 645 3.72 3.63 -16.23
C LEU A 645 3.91 2.49 -17.26
N GLY A 646 3.06 2.40 -18.28
CA GLY A 646 3.13 1.36 -19.33
C GLY A 646 1.91 0.45 -19.41
N GLY A 647 0.85 0.69 -18.63
CA GLY A 647 -0.44 0.00 -18.74
C GLY A 647 -1.12 0.19 -20.10
N ASP A 648 -0.73 1.18 -20.89
CA ASP A 648 -1.19 1.37 -22.28
C ASP A 648 -0.25 0.78 -23.34
N SER A 649 0.82 0.08 -22.94
CA SER A 649 1.79 -0.50 -23.88
C SER A 649 1.19 -1.51 -24.86
N MET A 650 1.72 -1.52 -26.08
CA MET A 650 1.24 -2.28 -27.22
C MET A 650 2.40 -2.98 -27.95
N ASP A 651 2.25 -4.28 -28.20
CA ASP A 651 3.06 -5.03 -29.15
C ASP A 651 2.35 -5.00 -30.50
N ALA A 652 2.85 -4.15 -31.42
CA ALA A 652 2.18 -3.79 -32.65
C ALA A 652 0.70 -3.36 -32.43
N ASP A 653 -0.26 -4.15 -32.91
CA ASP A 653 -1.70 -3.92 -32.76
C ASP A 653 -2.31 -4.70 -31.56
N ALA A 654 -1.49 -5.31 -30.71
CA ALA A 654 -1.91 -6.08 -29.54
C ALA A 654 -1.53 -5.39 -28.22
N PRO A 655 -2.29 -5.57 -27.13
CA PRO A 655 -1.81 -5.26 -25.78
C PRO A 655 -0.49 -5.99 -25.49
N ASP A 656 0.55 -5.25 -25.09
CA ASP A 656 1.77 -5.86 -24.55
C ASP A 656 1.49 -6.36 -23.13
N VAL A 657 1.31 -7.67 -22.99
CA VAL A 657 0.95 -8.28 -21.71
C VAL A 657 2.06 -8.10 -20.68
N TYR A 658 3.32 -8.19 -21.07
CA TYR A 658 4.44 -8.14 -20.12
C TYR A 658 4.64 -6.71 -19.58
N LEU A 659 4.73 -5.70 -20.45
CA LEU A 659 4.89 -4.31 -20.00
C LEU A 659 3.68 -3.84 -19.16
N ARG A 660 2.48 -4.35 -19.45
CA ARG A 660 1.29 -4.10 -18.61
C ARG A 660 1.36 -4.82 -17.27
N GLN A 661 1.78 -6.08 -17.21
CA GLN A 661 2.00 -6.80 -15.94
C GLN A 661 3.03 -6.08 -15.08
N ARG A 662 4.12 -5.59 -15.68
CA ARG A 662 5.18 -4.80 -15.05
C ARG A 662 4.65 -3.47 -14.47
N ALA A 663 3.90 -2.70 -15.26
CA ALA A 663 3.27 -1.46 -14.80
C ALA A 663 2.23 -1.72 -13.68
N SER A 664 1.46 -2.81 -13.78
CA SER A 664 0.51 -3.25 -12.75
C SER A 664 1.24 -3.57 -11.43
N PHE A 665 2.32 -4.34 -11.51
CA PHE A 665 3.15 -4.73 -10.37
C PHE A 665 3.69 -3.50 -9.63
N VAL A 666 4.32 -2.56 -10.35
CA VAL A 666 4.86 -1.33 -9.76
C VAL A 666 3.76 -0.46 -9.15
N THR A 667 2.61 -0.30 -9.83
CA THR A 667 1.52 0.54 -9.30
C THR A 667 0.95 -0.03 -8.00
N VAL A 668 0.75 -1.35 -7.92
CA VAL A 668 0.23 -2.01 -6.71
C VAL A 668 1.31 -2.09 -5.62
N TYR A 669 2.59 -2.28 -5.98
CA TYR A 669 3.72 -2.18 -5.05
C TYR A 669 3.70 -0.84 -4.31
N LEU A 670 3.69 0.27 -5.05
CA LEU A 670 3.72 1.62 -4.47
C LEU A 670 2.50 1.87 -3.56
N LEU A 671 1.31 1.45 -3.97
CA LEU A 671 0.08 1.55 -3.15
C LEU A 671 0.18 0.76 -1.83
N VAL A 672 0.53 -0.53 -1.90
CA VAL A 672 0.58 -1.39 -0.71
C VAL A 672 1.67 -0.93 0.25
N ARG A 673 2.79 -0.46 -0.28
CA ARG A 673 3.92 0.06 0.51
C ARG A 673 3.63 1.43 1.10
N ALA A 674 2.86 2.28 0.42
CA ALA A 674 2.32 3.52 0.99
C ALA A 674 1.38 3.21 2.17
N ILE A 675 0.49 2.22 2.03
CA ILE A 675 -0.34 1.73 3.15
C ILE A 675 0.54 1.21 4.31
N GLN A 676 1.62 0.47 4.00
CA GLN A 676 2.57 0.00 5.01
C GLN A 676 3.29 1.16 5.73
N SER A 677 3.61 2.25 5.02
CA SER A 677 4.39 3.37 5.57
C SER A 677 3.66 4.28 6.55
N PHE A 678 2.32 4.20 6.66
CA PHE A 678 1.58 5.03 7.59
C PHE A 678 1.80 4.61 9.05
N GLY A 679 2.25 5.56 9.90
CA GLY A 679 2.20 5.42 11.36
C GLY A 679 0.79 5.62 11.92
N GLN A 680 0.00 6.50 11.31
CA GLN A 680 -1.39 6.83 11.66
C GLN A 680 -2.29 6.74 10.42
N SER A 681 -3.58 6.42 10.60
CA SER A 681 -4.58 6.42 9.51
C SER A 681 -4.63 7.79 8.80
N PRO A 682 -4.38 7.90 7.49
CA PRO A 682 -4.34 9.19 6.81
C PRO A 682 -5.72 9.85 6.76
N SER A 683 -5.85 11.04 7.35
CA SER A 683 -7.08 11.86 7.27
C SER A 683 -7.44 12.30 5.85
N ARG A 684 -6.45 12.37 4.94
CA ARG A 684 -6.58 13.03 3.63
C ARG A 684 -5.95 12.25 2.48
N ALA A 685 -6.52 12.39 1.29
CA ALA A 685 -6.03 11.76 0.08
C ALA A 685 -4.63 12.26 -0.33
N GLU A 686 -4.28 13.51 0.00
CA GLU A 686 -2.92 14.05 -0.21
C GLU A 686 -1.85 13.31 0.60
N MET A 687 -2.20 12.71 1.74
CA MET A 687 -1.24 11.90 2.50
C MET A 687 -0.96 10.57 1.80
N LEU A 688 -1.93 10.01 1.06
CA LEU A 688 -1.72 8.83 0.23
C LEU A 688 -0.93 9.15 -1.04
N GLU A 689 -1.20 10.27 -1.71
CA GLU A 689 -0.37 10.76 -2.83
C GLU A 689 1.08 10.95 -2.39
N LEU A 690 1.31 11.70 -1.31
CA LEU A 690 2.65 11.91 -0.76
C LEU A 690 3.32 10.61 -0.32
N ALA A 691 2.61 9.69 0.33
CA ALA A 691 3.19 8.39 0.72
C ALA A 691 3.62 7.57 -0.51
N ILE A 692 2.83 7.54 -1.59
CA ILE A 692 3.19 6.88 -2.85
C ILE A 692 4.43 7.55 -3.49
N GLU A 693 4.54 8.88 -3.47
CA GLU A 693 5.76 9.59 -3.89
C GLU A 693 6.97 9.22 -3.03
N GLN A 694 6.84 9.17 -1.70
CA GLN A 694 7.96 8.87 -0.80
C GLN A 694 8.44 7.42 -0.94
N ILE A 695 7.55 6.45 -1.18
CA ILE A 695 7.98 5.09 -1.50
C ILE A 695 8.83 5.05 -2.76
N ASP A 696 8.46 5.78 -3.84
CA ASP A 696 9.33 5.88 -5.02
C ASP A 696 10.67 6.54 -4.67
N ARG A 697 10.65 7.74 -4.07
CA ARG A 697 11.85 8.56 -3.82
C ARG A 697 12.84 7.93 -2.83
N LEU A 698 12.35 7.16 -1.85
CA LEU A 698 13.15 6.55 -0.77
C LEU A 698 13.41 5.05 -0.99
N GLN A 699 12.96 4.48 -2.12
CA GLN A 699 13.24 3.07 -2.46
C GLN A 699 14.73 2.86 -2.74
N ALA A 700 15.41 2.23 -1.79
CA ALA A 700 16.78 1.76 -1.96
C ALA A 700 16.86 0.50 -2.87
N GLY A 701 17.98 0.35 -3.59
CA GLY A 701 18.24 -0.84 -4.40
C GLY A 701 17.33 -1.00 -5.62
N VAL A 702 17.06 -2.26 -5.99
CA VAL A 702 16.19 -2.63 -7.12
C VAL A 702 15.00 -3.47 -6.66
N ILE A 703 13.86 -3.28 -7.31
CA ILE A 703 12.69 -4.15 -7.20
C ILE A 703 12.79 -5.19 -8.32
N GLU A 704 12.72 -6.47 -7.98
CA GLU A 704 12.68 -7.54 -8.97
C GLU A 704 11.26 -7.61 -9.56
N MET A 705 11.16 -7.61 -10.88
CA MET A 705 9.89 -7.69 -11.60
C MET A 705 9.41 -9.14 -11.69
N PRO A 706 8.09 -9.38 -11.90
CA PRO A 706 7.56 -10.71 -12.13
C PRO A 706 8.34 -11.47 -13.22
N PRO A 707 8.64 -12.77 -13.01
CA PRO A 707 9.35 -13.57 -13.99
C PRO A 707 8.52 -13.71 -15.26
N ILE A 708 9.18 -13.58 -16.41
CA ILE A 708 8.49 -13.61 -17.70
C ILE A 708 8.25 -15.08 -18.13
N PRO A 709 7.01 -15.47 -18.47
CA PRO A 709 6.72 -16.84 -18.94
C PRO A 709 7.44 -17.20 -20.25
N ASP A 710 7.87 -18.46 -20.38
CA ASP A 710 8.39 -19.09 -21.61
C ASP A 710 9.56 -18.38 -22.32
N LEU A 711 10.38 -17.65 -21.56
CA LEU A 711 11.47 -16.83 -22.10
C LEU A 711 12.69 -17.66 -22.59
N PRO A 712 13.38 -17.26 -23.68
CA PRO A 712 14.67 -17.86 -24.06
C PRO A 712 15.76 -17.77 -22.98
N ASN A 713 16.47 -18.89 -22.75
CA ASN A 713 17.49 -19.06 -21.70
C ASN A 713 18.68 -18.06 -21.70
N ASN A 714 18.79 -17.18 -22.69
CA ASN A 714 19.92 -16.27 -22.92
C ASN A 714 19.67 -14.83 -22.47
N LEU A 715 18.52 -14.53 -21.86
CA LEU A 715 18.11 -13.20 -21.48
C LEU A 715 18.21 -13.00 -19.95
N PRO A 716 18.62 -11.81 -19.47
CA PRO A 716 18.76 -11.54 -18.05
C PRO A 716 17.40 -11.58 -17.35
N GLN A 717 17.34 -12.31 -16.23
CA GLN A 717 16.15 -12.45 -15.39
C GLN A 717 16.57 -12.51 -13.90
N PRO A 718 15.76 -11.98 -12.97
CA PRO A 718 14.56 -11.16 -13.23
C PRO A 718 14.92 -9.79 -13.83
N ASP A 719 13.96 -9.14 -14.49
CA ASP A 719 14.07 -7.71 -14.80
C ASP A 719 14.01 -6.88 -13.50
N CYS A 720 14.52 -5.65 -13.53
CA CYS A 720 14.69 -4.79 -12.36
C CYS A 720 14.09 -3.40 -12.57
N TRP A 721 13.41 -2.90 -11.54
CA TRP A 721 12.94 -1.51 -11.43
C TRP A 721 13.75 -0.76 -10.35
N LYS A 722 13.91 0.56 -10.48
CA LYS A 722 14.62 1.43 -9.53
C LYS A 722 13.69 2.46 -8.87
N GLY A 723 14.03 2.85 -7.64
CA GLY A 723 13.41 4.00 -6.98
C GLY A 723 13.77 5.34 -7.63
N GLY A 724 12.90 6.33 -7.43
CA GLY A 724 13.07 7.72 -7.81
C GLY A 724 12.68 8.04 -9.25
N MET A 725 11.87 7.20 -9.90
CA MET A 725 11.50 7.37 -11.31
C MET A 725 10.07 7.90 -11.52
N VAL A 726 9.13 7.71 -10.58
CA VAL A 726 7.69 7.87 -10.89
C VAL A 726 6.95 8.91 -10.07
N HIS A 727 7.55 9.47 -9.02
CA HIS A 727 6.88 10.42 -8.14
C HIS A 727 6.23 11.62 -8.88
N LYS A 728 6.81 12.11 -9.98
CA LYS A 728 6.18 13.16 -10.81
C LYS A 728 4.91 12.68 -11.51
N VAL A 729 4.88 11.43 -11.99
CA VAL A 729 3.67 10.81 -12.58
C VAL A 729 2.62 10.50 -11.50
N VAL A 730 3.06 10.09 -10.31
CA VAL A 730 2.19 9.92 -9.13
C VAL A 730 1.47 11.24 -8.85
N ARG A 731 2.24 12.30 -8.59
CA ARG A 731 1.77 13.67 -8.40
C ARG A 731 0.78 14.10 -9.49
N TRP A 732 1.18 13.98 -10.75
CA TRP A 732 0.35 14.32 -11.91
C TRP A 732 -0.96 13.50 -11.97
N SER A 733 -0.96 12.23 -11.58
CA SER A 733 -2.17 11.40 -11.66
C SER A 733 -3.28 11.90 -10.72
N PHE A 734 -2.90 12.37 -9.53
CA PHE A 734 -3.79 13.00 -8.54
C PHE A 734 -4.20 14.42 -8.94
N GLU A 735 -3.26 15.23 -9.44
CA GLU A 735 -3.53 16.56 -10.03
C GLU A 735 -4.58 16.45 -11.13
N THR A 736 -4.41 15.48 -12.02
CA THR A 736 -5.30 15.16 -13.13
C THR A 736 -6.71 14.81 -12.64
N GLN A 737 -6.84 14.13 -11.49
CA GLN A 737 -8.12 13.86 -10.86
C GLN A 737 -8.59 15.01 -9.93
N GLY A 738 -8.05 16.21 -10.09
CA GLY A 738 -8.55 17.43 -9.47
C GLY A 738 -8.09 17.68 -8.04
N MET A 739 -6.99 17.07 -7.62
CA MET A 739 -6.28 17.41 -6.38
C MET A 739 -5.45 18.70 -6.57
N PHE A 740 -5.12 19.42 -5.51
CA PHE A 740 -4.34 20.68 -5.52
C PHE A 740 -5.11 21.89 -6.09
N VAL A 741 -6.08 22.37 -5.31
CA VAL A 741 -6.90 23.55 -5.63
C VAL A 741 -6.42 24.80 -4.90
N GLU A 742 -6.74 25.99 -5.42
CA GLU A 742 -6.39 27.27 -4.76
C GLU A 742 -7.11 27.46 -3.43
N ASN A 743 -8.38 27.04 -3.36
CA ASN A 743 -9.21 27.20 -2.18
C ASN A 743 -9.91 25.87 -1.85
N LEU A 744 -9.52 25.26 -0.73
CA LEU A 744 -10.11 24.01 -0.23
C LEU A 744 -11.61 24.17 0.11
N GLU A 745 -12.07 25.39 0.37
CA GLU A 745 -13.49 25.68 0.63
C GLU A 745 -14.36 25.66 -0.61
N GLU A 746 -13.78 25.74 -1.81
CA GLU A 746 -14.54 25.77 -3.07
C GLU A 746 -14.60 24.40 -3.76
N THR A 747 -15.75 24.09 -4.35
CA THR A 747 -15.94 22.87 -5.15
C THR A 747 -15.28 23.04 -6.52
N HIS A 748 -14.41 22.11 -6.89
CA HIS A 748 -13.62 22.14 -8.11
C HIS A 748 -13.86 20.91 -8.99
N ASN A 749 -14.50 21.11 -10.15
CA ASN A 749 -14.78 20.06 -11.13
C ASN A 749 -13.80 20.15 -12.33
N GLY A 750 -12.53 19.82 -12.12
CA GLY A 750 -11.51 19.88 -13.17
C GLY A 750 -10.19 19.25 -12.76
N MET A 751 -9.17 19.39 -13.61
CA MET A 751 -7.77 19.17 -13.22
C MET A 751 -7.36 20.24 -12.19
N GLY A 752 -6.58 19.89 -11.18
CA GLY A 752 -6.02 20.88 -10.25
C GLY A 752 -4.76 21.52 -10.79
N LYS A 753 -3.95 22.10 -9.90
CA LYS A 753 -2.74 22.81 -10.25
C LYS A 753 -1.52 21.91 -10.35
N ALA A 754 -0.78 22.08 -11.44
CA ALA A 754 0.63 21.76 -11.53
C ALA A 754 1.42 22.39 -10.37
N PRO A 755 2.61 21.85 -10.03
CA PRO A 755 3.55 22.53 -9.14
C PRO A 755 3.83 23.98 -9.58
N ASP A 756 4.23 24.84 -8.64
CA ASP A 756 4.40 26.26 -8.94
C ASP A 756 5.52 26.53 -9.95
N VAL A 757 6.58 25.72 -9.93
CA VAL A 757 7.53 25.57 -11.04
C VAL A 757 7.42 24.13 -11.54
N ASP A 758 7.26 23.94 -12.84
CA ASP A 758 7.10 22.61 -13.47
C ASP A 758 7.66 22.70 -14.89
N VAL A 759 8.99 22.54 -15.02
CA VAL A 759 9.68 22.69 -16.29
C VAL A 759 9.67 21.40 -17.08
N TYR A 760 9.40 21.49 -18.36
CA TYR A 760 9.26 20.31 -19.22
C TYR A 760 10.01 20.44 -20.53
N ILE A 761 10.38 19.30 -21.10
CA ILE A 761 10.72 19.13 -22.52
C ILE A 761 9.50 18.53 -23.21
N GLU A 762 9.10 19.09 -24.36
CA GLU A 762 7.91 18.64 -25.07
C GLU A 762 8.15 17.32 -25.79
N ASP A 763 7.34 16.32 -25.47
CA ASP A 763 7.30 15.03 -26.14
C ASP A 763 6.24 14.99 -27.26
N SER A 764 5.97 13.80 -27.80
CA SER A 764 4.96 13.58 -28.84
C SER A 764 3.62 13.07 -28.29
N ARG A 765 3.36 13.19 -26.98
CA ARG A 765 2.13 12.70 -26.34
C ARG A 765 0.93 13.55 -26.74
N PRO A 766 -0.28 12.97 -26.83
CA PRO A 766 -1.48 13.72 -27.15
C PRO A 766 -1.91 14.59 -25.95
N LEU A 767 -2.21 15.86 -26.19
CA LEU A 767 -2.59 16.84 -25.15
C LEU A 767 -3.99 16.60 -24.53
N ARG A 768 -4.66 15.50 -24.90
CA ARG A 768 -6.04 15.15 -24.49
C ARG A 768 -6.34 13.67 -24.71
N GLU A 769 -7.24 13.11 -23.91
CA GLU A 769 -7.82 11.77 -24.12
C GLU A 769 -9.36 11.77 -24.08
N MET A 770 -9.96 10.63 -24.41
CA MET A 770 -11.40 10.40 -24.29
C MET A 770 -11.72 9.73 -22.95
N VAL A 771 -12.28 10.47 -21.99
CA VAL A 771 -12.64 9.98 -20.66
C VAL A 771 -14.16 9.86 -20.55
N ASN A 772 -14.67 8.64 -20.31
CA ASN A 772 -16.11 8.36 -20.20
C ASN A 772 -16.97 8.99 -21.34
N GLY A 773 -16.45 8.98 -22.57
CA GLY A 773 -17.11 9.53 -23.76
C GLY A 773 -17.07 11.07 -23.92
N SER A 774 -16.24 11.77 -23.14
CA SER A 774 -15.96 13.21 -23.30
C SER A 774 -14.46 13.46 -23.48
N TRP A 775 -14.09 14.45 -24.29
CA TRP A 775 -12.70 14.88 -24.41
C TRP A 775 -12.25 15.62 -23.16
N PHE A 776 -11.15 15.16 -22.56
CA PHE A 776 -10.48 15.78 -21.43
C PHE A 776 -9.08 16.22 -21.84
N ASN A 777 -8.72 17.49 -21.62
CA ASN A 777 -7.44 18.05 -22.05
C ASN A 777 -6.47 18.10 -20.86
N PHE A 778 -5.26 17.58 -21.04
CA PHE A 778 -4.17 17.63 -20.06
C PHE A 778 -3.25 18.84 -20.27
N GLY A 779 -3.09 19.28 -21.52
CA GLY A 779 -2.12 20.32 -21.89
C GLY A 779 -0.71 19.79 -22.16
N VAL A 780 0.21 20.72 -22.47
CA VAL A 780 1.64 20.43 -22.74
C VAL A 780 2.40 20.08 -21.46
N GLY A 781 3.48 19.30 -21.58
CA GLY A 781 4.30 18.88 -20.45
C GLY A 781 3.61 17.89 -19.49
N SER A 782 2.56 17.21 -19.96
CA SER A 782 1.73 16.31 -19.15
C SER A 782 1.93 14.83 -19.52
N TYR A 783 1.77 13.94 -18.54
CA TYR A 783 2.05 12.50 -18.68
C TYR A 783 0.89 11.70 -19.30
N CYS A 784 0.26 12.26 -20.34
CA CYS A 784 -0.85 11.59 -21.03
C CYS A 784 -0.48 10.14 -21.41
N PRO A 785 -1.29 9.13 -21.03
CA PRO A 785 -0.88 7.73 -21.22
C PRO A 785 -0.78 7.37 -22.70
N VAL A 786 0.31 6.70 -23.05
CA VAL A 786 0.65 6.24 -24.40
C VAL A 786 1.36 4.89 -24.31
N SER A 787 1.55 4.22 -25.44
CA SER A 787 2.38 3.01 -25.47
C SER A 787 3.86 3.35 -25.21
N LEU A 788 4.54 2.55 -24.38
CA LEU A 788 5.97 2.71 -24.04
C LEU A 788 6.88 1.76 -24.83
N ASP A 789 6.54 1.55 -26.11
CA ASP A 789 7.31 0.77 -27.08
C ASP A 789 8.26 1.65 -27.92
N TRP A 790 9.14 1.01 -28.71
CA TRP A 790 10.20 1.68 -29.48
C TRP A 790 9.89 1.81 -30.99
N ARG A 791 8.62 1.81 -31.40
CA ARG A 791 8.21 1.95 -32.82
C ARG A 791 8.46 3.34 -33.40
N ASP A 792 8.30 3.46 -34.73
CA ASP A 792 8.51 4.70 -35.50
C ASP A 792 7.66 5.88 -34.98
N ASP A 793 6.52 5.61 -34.36
CA ASP A 793 5.55 6.58 -33.82
C ASP A 793 5.52 6.63 -32.27
N ALA A 794 6.61 6.20 -31.60
CA ALA A 794 6.75 6.17 -30.14
C ALA A 794 6.47 7.53 -29.46
N GLN A 795 5.23 7.72 -28.99
CA GLN A 795 4.73 9.03 -28.56
C GLN A 795 5.38 9.60 -27.28
N TRP A 796 6.03 8.75 -26.48
CA TRP A 796 6.79 9.18 -25.30
C TRP A 796 8.16 9.79 -25.65
N THR A 797 8.54 9.80 -26.93
CA THR A 797 9.78 10.43 -27.43
C THR A 797 9.49 11.84 -27.97
N MET A 798 10.52 12.69 -28.02
CA MET A 798 10.39 14.07 -28.47
C MET A 798 10.51 14.22 -30.01
N PRO A 799 9.87 15.24 -30.61
CA PRO A 799 10.06 15.56 -32.02
C PRO A 799 11.47 16.11 -32.32
N ASP A 800 11.80 16.25 -33.61
CA ASP A 800 13.12 16.75 -34.08
C ASP A 800 13.53 18.10 -33.46
N GLN A 801 12.55 18.96 -33.18
CA GLN A 801 12.75 20.27 -32.58
C GLN A 801 12.68 20.16 -31.06
N VAL A 802 13.77 20.53 -30.38
CA VAL A 802 13.81 20.60 -28.92
C VAL A 802 13.01 21.82 -28.45
N ILE A 803 11.90 21.56 -27.77
CA ILE A 803 11.01 22.57 -27.19
C ILE A 803 10.96 22.32 -25.69
N PHE A 804 11.10 23.39 -24.91
CA PHE A 804 11.02 23.35 -23.46
C PHE A 804 10.12 24.47 -22.96
N GLY A 805 9.55 24.32 -21.77
CA GLY A 805 8.63 25.30 -21.21
C GLY A 805 8.45 25.12 -19.70
N ASN A 806 7.50 25.88 -19.15
CA ASN A 806 7.12 25.81 -17.76
C ASN A 806 5.59 25.75 -17.65
N ARG A 807 5.05 24.65 -17.11
CA ARG A 807 3.63 24.41 -16.90
C ARG A 807 3.11 25.08 -15.62
N GLY A 808 4.02 25.44 -14.72
CA GLY A 808 3.75 26.04 -13.41
C GLY A 808 3.28 27.50 -13.45
N SER A 809 3.00 28.03 -12.26
CA SER A 809 2.43 29.37 -12.04
C SER A 809 3.46 30.46 -11.72
N VAL A 810 4.70 30.06 -11.41
CA VAL A 810 5.86 30.90 -11.07
C VAL A 810 6.95 30.73 -12.13
N THR A 811 7.78 31.76 -12.34
CA THR A 811 8.94 31.69 -13.24
C THR A 811 9.96 30.67 -12.73
N ALA A 812 10.44 29.79 -13.62
CA ALA A 812 11.56 28.90 -13.32
C ALA A 812 12.88 29.66 -13.48
N GLU A 813 13.59 29.88 -12.38
CA GLU A 813 14.88 30.59 -12.36
C GLU A 813 16.06 29.60 -12.27
N GLY A 814 17.24 29.99 -12.75
CA GLY A 814 18.46 29.17 -12.61
C GLY A 814 18.42 27.81 -13.33
N CYS A 815 17.63 27.73 -14.42
CA CYS A 815 17.48 26.52 -15.22
C CYS A 815 18.79 26.13 -15.92
N THR A 816 19.12 24.84 -15.91
CA THR A 816 20.27 24.26 -16.65
C THR A 816 19.79 23.19 -17.62
N LEU A 817 20.52 22.98 -18.71
CA LEU A 817 20.24 21.99 -19.73
C LEU A 817 21.44 21.05 -19.88
N ARG A 818 21.27 19.78 -19.50
CA ARG A 818 22.25 18.71 -19.69
C ARG A 818 21.91 17.84 -20.90
N ARG A 819 22.93 17.34 -21.60
CA ARG A 819 22.79 16.55 -22.83
C ARG A 819 23.72 15.34 -22.86
N TRP A 820 23.24 14.22 -23.38
CA TRP A 820 24.05 13.02 -23.64
C TRP A 820 23.67 12.37 -24.96
N TYR A 821 24.67 11.83 -25.66
CA TYR A 821 24.48 11.15 -26.94
C TYR A 821 24.88 9.68 -26.83
N GLY A 822 24.17 8.81 -27.54
CA GLY A 822 24.42 7.37 -27.52
C GLY A 822 23.93 6.66 -28.78
N VAL A 823 24.18 5.36 -28.85
CA VAL A 823 23.67 4.48 -29.89
C VAL A 823 23.20 3.16 -29.30
N VAL A 824 22.16 2.59 -29.89
CA VAL A 824 21.66 1.25 -29.54
C VAL A 824 21.24 0.50 -30.80
N PHE A 825 21.42 -0.81 -30.78
CA PHE A 825 20.97 -1.74 -31.83
C PHE A 825 19.81 -2.56 -31.30
N ASN A 826 18.81 -2.85 -32.14
CA ASN A 826 17.62 -3.64 -31.79
C ASN A 826 16.93 -3.24 -30.46
N PRO A 827 16.62 -1.95 -30.20
CA PRO A 827 16.00 -1.57 -28.93
C PRO A 827 14.54 -2.04 -28.76
N GLU A 828 13.88 -2.42 -29.85
CA GLU A 828 12.55 -3.05 -29.85
C GLU A 828 12.57 -4.57 -29.55
N GLU A 829 13.71 -5.24 -29.57
CA GLU A 829 13.80 -6.67 -29.23
C GLU A 829 13.75 -6.89 -27.70
N ASP A 830 13.16 -8.00 -27.28
CA ASP A 830 13.07 -8.46 -25.88
C ASP A 830 12.63 -7.36 -24.88
N TRP A 831 11.65 -6.54 -25.26
CA TRP A 831 11.17 -5.38 -24.49
C TRP A 831 12.23 -4.35 -24.11
N GLY A 832 13.37 -4.34 -24.80
CA GLY A 832 14.50 -3.47 -24.49
C GLY A 832 15.33 -3.93 -23.29
N LEU A 833 15.27 -5.20 -22.90
CA LEU A 833 15.99 -5.77 -21.75
C LEU A 833 17.41 -6.25 -22.09
N SER A 834 17.61 -6.77 -23.30
CA SER A 834 18.88 -7.39 -23.74
C SER A 834 19.84 -6.42 -24.43
N SER A 835 19.29 -5.49 -25.21
CA SER A 835 20.03 -4.49 -25.97
C SER A 835 20.75 -3.50 -25.06
N ILE A 836 22.01 -3.18 -25.43
CA ILE A 836 22.89 -2.31 -24.63
C ILE A 836 23.01 -0.95 -25.29
N ILE A 837 22.79 0.12 -24.52
CA ILE A 837 23.04 1.49 -24.94
C ILE A 837 24.52 1.82 -24.78
N ILE A 838 25.16 2.26 -25.86
CA ILE A 838 26.53 2.74 -25.90
C ILE A 838 26.51 4.27 -25.82
N TRP A 839 26.69 4.82 -24.62
CA TRP A 839 26.80 6.26 -24.40
C TRP A 839 28.18 6.79 -24.81
N LEU A 840 28.21 7.97 -25.42
CA LEU A 840 29.44 8.63 -25.90
C LEU A 840 29.95 9.62 -24.84
N PRO A 841 30.99 9.27 -24.05
CA PRO A 841 31.41 10.07 -22.89
C PRO A 841 32.07 11.42 -23.26
N LEU A 842 32.40 11.64 -24.53
CA LEU A 842 33.05 12.87 -25.01
C LEU A 842 32.06 13.99 -25.34
N PHE A 843 30.75 13.70 -25.36
CA PHE A 843 29.71 14.64 -25.77
C PHE A 843 28.67 14.86 -24.66
N SER A 844 29.14 15.24 -23.47
CA SER A 844 28.28 15.87 -22.46
C SER A 844 28.44 17.39 -22.50
N GLN A 845 27.32 18.10 -22.46
CA GLN A 845 27.25 19.56 -22.39
C GLN A 845 26.29 19.96 -21.28
N GLU A 846 26.60 21.06 -20.60
CA GLU A 846 25.78 21.69 -19.57
C GLU A 846 25.72 23.18 -19.89
N ASP A 847 24.53 23.67 -20.25
CA ASP A 847 24.29 25.08 -20.60
C ASP A 847 23.33 25.71 -19.58
N ASN A 848 23.63 26.94 -19.15
CA ASN A 848 22.65 27.75 -18.44
C ASN A 848 21.55 28.22 -19.41
N LEU A 849 20.30 28.03 -19.03
CA LEU A 849 19.14 28.55 -19.77
C LEU A 849 18.69 29.90 -19.18
N PRO A 850 18.09 30.79 -19.99
CA PRO A 850 17.39 31.96 -19.47
C PRO A 850 16.09 31.55 -18.75
N ASP A 851 15.78 32.22 -17.64
CA ASP A 851 14.61 31.98 -16.79
C ASP A 851 13.30 31.83 -17.58
N ILE A 852 12.49 30.83 -17.26
CA ILE A 852 11.33 30.40 -18.05
C ILE A 852 10.04 30.86 -17.35
N GLY A 853 9.36 31.85 -17.94
CA GLY A 853 8.14 32.42 -17.34
C GLY A 853 7.02 31.38 -17.20
N ALA A 854 6.10 31.62 -16.27
CA ALA A 854 4.91 30.78 -16.10
C ALA A 854 4.12 30.66 -17.42
N GLY A 855 3.93 29.44 -17.92
CA GLY A 855 3.30 29.17 -19.21
C GLY A 855 4.15 29.46 -20.46
N ASP A 856 5.42 29.85 -20.33
CA ASP A 856 6.31 30.03 -21.47
C ASP A 856 6.59 28.70 -22.19
N ARG A 857 6.78 28.80 -23.50
CA ARG A 857 7.17 27.69 -24.39
C ARG A 857 8.22 28.20 -25.37
N ARG A 858 9.40 27.59 -25.37
CA ARG A 858 10.59 28.08 -26.07
C ARG A 858 11.21 26.96 -26.91
N VAL A 859 11.66 27.32 -28.11
CA VAL A 859 12.45 26.44 -28.98
C VAL A 859 13.93 26.63 -28.64
N LEU A 860 14.69 25.55 -28.45
CA LEU A 860 16.14 25.66 -28.32
C LEU A 860 16.78 25.85 -29.72
N PRO A 861 17.52 26.94 -29.98
CA PRO A 861 18.16 27.17 -31.28
C PRO A 861 19.46 26.36 -31.40
N PHE A 862 19.38 25.11 -31.86
CA PHE A 862 20.55 24.24 -32.06
C PHE A 862 21.35 24.56 -33.33
N ASN A 863 22.68 24.46 -33.22
CA ASN A 863 23.62 24.37 -34.34
C ASN A 863 24.76 23.32 -34.13
N ASP A 864 25.05 22.89 -32.90
CA ASP A 864 26.33 22.21 -32.56
C ASP A 864 26.25 20.68 -32.31
N GLU A 865 25.13 20.02 -32.64
CA GLU A 865 25.02 18.55 -32.48
C GLU A 865 25.78 17.75 -33.54
N GLY A 866 26.23 18.41 -34.62
CA GLY A 866 26.76 17.75 -35.81
C GLY A 866 27.94 16.81 -35.59
N GLU A 867 28.82 17.11 -34.62
CA GLU A 867 29.95 16.23 -34.30
C GLU A 867 29.51 14.94 -33.59
N ALA A 868 28.59 15.04 -32.64
CA ALA A 868 28.04 13.87 -31.95
C ALA A 868 27.23 12.98 -32.90
N LEU A 869 26.43 13.58 -33.78
CA LEU A 869 25.66 12.85 -34.79
C LEU A 869 26.56 12.16 -35.83
N ALA A 870 27.64 12.82 -36.27
CA ALA A 870 28.62 12.21 -37.17
C ALA A 870 29.37 11.04 -36.50
N GLU A 871 29.64 11.10 -35.20
CA GLU A 871 30.26 9.99 -34.46
C GLU A 871 29.28 8.81 -34.26
N ILE A 872 28.00 9.08 -33.97
CA ILE A 872 26.95 8.04 -33.97
C ILE A 872 26.90 7.37 -35.34
N GLU A 873 26.81 8.15 -36.43
CA GLU A 873 26.78 7.62 -37.80
C GLU A 873 28.03 6.78 -38.10
N ARG A 874 29.22 7.20 -37.63
CA ARG A 874 30.46 6.43 -37.76
C ARG A 874 30.39 5.09 -37.04
N ILE A 875 29.86 5.04 -35.82
CA ILE A 875 29.72 3.81 -35.03
C ILE A 875 28.69 2.88 -35.68
N VAL A 876 27.52 3.40 -36.08
CA VAL A 876 26.50 2.61 -36.79
C VAL A 876 27.06 2.01 -38.08
N ASN A 877 27.78 2.78 -38.88
CA ASN A 877 28.38 2.27 -40.13
C ASN A 877 29.53 1.25 -39.91
N ALA A 878 30.17 1.25 -38.74
CA ALA A 878 31.27 0.34 -38.42
C ALA A 878 30.80 -0.96 -37.75
N ASP A 879 29.88 -0.84 -36.79
CA ASP A 879 29.62 -1.87 -35.77
C ASP A 879 28.20 -2.47 -35.83
N ARG A 880 27.28 -1.93 -36.66
CA ARG A 880 25.89 -2.42 -36.79
C ARG A 880 25.83 -3.90 -37.22
N PRO A 881 25.25 -4.81 -36.42
CA PRO A 881 25.05 -6.20 -36.83
C PRO A 881 24.21 -6.34 -38.10
N GLN A 882 24.53 -7.32 -38.95
CA GLN A 882 23.80 -7.51 -40.21
C GLN A 882 22.31 -7.82 -39.95
N GLY A 883 21.42 -6.97 -40.45
CA GLY A 883 19.96 -7.12 -40.30
C GLY A 883 19.37 -6.49 -39.03
N SER A 884 20.19 -5.89 -38.17
CA SER A 884 19.73 -5.13 -37.00
C SER A 884 19.13 -3.76 -37.37
N THR A 885 18.27 -3.23 -36.52
CA THR A 885 17.96 -1.80 -36.47
C THR A 885 19.07 -1.07 -35.69
N ALA A 886 19.25 0.23 -35.96
CA ALA A 886 20.26 1.04 -35.29
C ALA A 886 19.70 2.44 -35.03
N TYR A 887 19.57 2.81 -33.75
CA TYR A 887 19.07 4.13 -33.36
C TYR A 887 20.18 4.93 -32.65
N GLY A 888 20.41 6.14 -33.12
CA GLY A 888 21.09 7.19 -32.39
C GLY A 888 20.16 7.80 -31.35
N LEU A 889 20.70 8.14 -30.18
CA LEU A 889 19.98 8.69 -29.06
C LEU A 889 20.56 10.07 -28.72
N ALA A 890 19.69 11.05 -28.53
CA ALA A 890 20.03 12.31 -27.86
C ALA A 890 19.08 12.48 -26.66
N LEU A 891 19.62 12.34 -25.46
CA LEU A 891 18.91 12.54 -24.20
C LEU A 891 19.18 13.96 -23.70
N TYR A 892 18.12 14.71 -23.44
CA TYR A 892 18.14 16.04 -22.88
C TYR A 892 17.49 16.04 -21.50
N GLU A 893 18.00 16.87 -20.62
CA GLU A 893 17.46 17.10 -19.28
C GLU A 893 17.41 18.61 -19.03
N ILE A 894 16.26 19.12 -18.57
CA ILE A 894 16.14 20.45 -18.00
C ILE A 894 15.95 20.37 -16.48
N THR A 895 16.81 21.01 -15.69
CA THR A 895 16.69 21.00 -14.22
C THR A 895 16.87 22.40 -13.65
N CYS A 896 16.08 22.74 -12.63
CA CYS A 896 16.15 24.01 -11.90
C CYS A 896 15.93 23.77 -10.39
N PRO A 897 16.28 24.72 -9.49
CA PRO A 897 16.20 24.48 -8.05
C PRO A 897 14.81 24.11 -7.54
N ASP A 898 13.75 24.73 -8.07
CA ASP A 898 12.36 24.54 -7.63
C ASP A 898 11.60 23.43 -8.39
N ASP A 899 12.22 22.85 -9.43
CA ASP A 899 11.76 21.63 -10.09
C ASP A 899 12.96 20.93 -10.73
N ARG A 900 13.45 19.90 -10.04
CA ARG A 900 14.62 19.15 -10.48
C ARG A 900 14.24 17.90 -11.25
N ALA A 901 14.98 17.59 -12.30
CA ALA A 901 14.88 16.30 -12.97
C ALA A 901 15.26 15.14 -12.04
N ASN A 902 14.67 13.96 -12.24
CA ASN A 902 14.94 12.74 -11.47
C ASN A 902 16.42 12.32 -11.53
N THR A 903 17.10 12.71 -12.61
CA THR A 903 18.51 12.50 -12.89
C THR A 903 19.44 13.58 -12.31
N ASP A 904 18.93 14.65 -11.70
CA ASP A 904 19.75 15.70 -11.08
C ASP A 904 20.56 15.12 -9.89
N PRO A 905 21.89 15.26 -9.84
CA PRO A 905 22.69 14.78 -8.70
C PRO A 905 22.27 15.41 -7.35
N LEU A 906 21.73 16.62 -7.35
CA LEU A 906 21.25 17.31 -6.14
C LEU A 906 19.93 16.73 -5.63
N GLN A 907 19.12 16.07 -6.49
CA GLN A 907 17.95 15.31 -6.02
C GLN A 907 18.36 14.15 -5.10
N SER A 908 19.58 13.60 -5.18
CA SER A 908 20.00 12.43 -4.38
C SER A 908 19.06 11.20 -4.52
N LEU A 909 18.55 10.93 -5.72
CA LEU A 909 17.72 9.76 -6.03
C LEU A 909 18.57 8.60 -6.56
N GLY A 910 18.06 7.35 -6.47
CA GLY A 910 18.74 6.15 -6.97
C GLY A 910 18.97 6.08 -8.49
N VAL A 911 18.35 7.00 -9.24
CA VAL A 911 18.53 7.22 -10.68
C VAL A 911 19.31 8.49 -11.02
N ALA A 912 19.83 9.21 -10.03
CA ALA A 912 20.61 10.42 -10.24
C ALA A 912 21.89 10.15 -11.07
N VAL A 913 22.13 11.02 -12.05
CA VAL A 913 23.24 10.94 -13.00
C VAL A 913 24.23 12.04 -12.67
N GLY A 914 25.44 11.65 -12.25
CA GLY A 914 26.54 12.58 -12.01
C GLY A 914 27.05 13.22 -13.31
N THR A 915 28.18 13.93 -13.24
CA THR A 915 28.81 14.59 -14.40
C THR A 915 29.41 13.63 -15.44
N THR A 916 29.26 12.31 -15.25
CA THR A 916 29.78 11.27 -16.16
C THR A 916 28.68 10.30 -16.58
N SER A 917 28.80 9.76 -17.80
CA SER A 917 27.82 8.84 -18.40
C SER A 917 27.75 7.45 -17.74
N SER A 918 28.52 7.18 -16.68
CA SER A 918 28.60 5.87 -16.02
C SER A 918 27.28 5.40 -15.38
N ASN A 919 26.45 6.36 -14.97
CA ASN A 919 25.21 6.13 -14.24
C ASN A 919 23.95 6.20 -15.14
N LEU A 920 24.11 6.55 -16.42
CA LEU A 920 23.00 6.56 -17.37
C LEU A 920 22.39 5.16 -17.54
N PRO A 921 21.09 5.06 -17.93
CA PRO A 921 20.46 3.79 -18.26
C PRO A 921 21.24 2.99 -19.28
N LYS A 922 21.49 1.71 -19.00
CA LYS A 922 22.31 0.82 -19.86
C LYS A 922 21.49 0.03 -20.87
N THR A 923 20.18 -0.02 -20.70
CA THR A 923 19.24 -0.76 -21.55
C THR A 923 18.10 0.16 -22.01
N PRO A 924 17.51 -0.06 -23.20
CA PRO A 924 16.35 0.68 -23.68
C PRO A 924 15.18 0.71 -22.69
N ARG A 925 14.87 -0.41 -22.01
CA ARG A 925 13.77 -0.46 -21.02
C ARG A 925 14.00 0.54 -19.88
N ALA A 926 15.19 0.53 -19.29
CA ALA A 926 15.54 1.45 -18.20
C ALA A 926 15.59 2.92 -18.66
N LEU A 927 15.93 3.18 -19.94
CA LEU A 927 15.87 4.52 -20.50
C LEU A 927 14.41 4.98 -20.70
N THR A 928 13.53 4.11 -21.20
CA THR A 928 12.10 4.41 -21.32
C THR A 928 11.45 4.62 -19.97
N ASP A 929 11.76 3.79 -18.96
CA ASP A 929 11.21 3.95 -17.60
C ASP A 929 11.61 5.28 -16.94
N LEU A 930 12.79 5.80 -17.29
CA LEU A 930 13.28 7.07 -16.78
C LEU A 930 12.62 8.25 -17.53
N VAL A 931 12.71 8.27 -18.86
CA VAL A 931 12.22 9.38 -19.69
C VAL A 931 10.70 9.46 -19.74
N ALA A 932 9.99 8.32 -19.75
CA ALA A 932 8.54 8.33 -19.82
C ALA A 932 7.88 8.92 -18.55
N ASN A 933 8.60 8.93 -17.42
CA ASN A 933 8.08 9.27 -16.10
C ASN A 933 8.66 10.57 -15.51
N ASP A 934 9.43 11.33 -16.30
CA ASP A 934 9.96 12.64 -15.94
C ASP A 934 9.80 13.62 -17.12
N ASN A 935 8.91 14.62 -17.00
CA ASN A 935 8.66 15.61 -18.03
C ASN A 935 9.85 16.56 -18.24
N ASN A 936 10.80 16.60 -17.31
CA ASN A 936 12.07 17.29 -17.43
C ASN A 936 13.04 16.59 -18.42
N LEU A 937 12.74 15.36 -18.83
CA LEU A 937 13.55 14.56 -19.74
C LEU A 937 12.93 14.47 -21.13
N GLY A 938 13.77 14.63 -22.15
CA GLY A 938 13.40 14.42 -23.54
C GLY A 938 14.37 13.46 -24.23
N LEU A 939 13.85 12.46 -24.92
CA LEU A 939 14.65 11.56 -25.75
C LEU A 939 14.30 11.75 -27.22
N ARG A 940 15.27 12.23 -28.02
CA ARG A 940 15.16 12.22 -29.49
C ARG A 940 15.82 10.96 -30.03
N VAL A 941 15.09 10.23 -30.87
CA VAL A 941 15.53 8.97 -31.49
C VAL A 941 15.80 9.19 -32.97
N ILE A 942 17.02 8.87 -33.42
CA ILE A 942 17.50 9.09 -34.79
C ILE A 942 17.70 7.73 -35.45
N ARG A 943 16.82 7.36 -36.38
CA ARG A 943 16.79 6.03 -36.99
C ARG A 943 17.75 5.94 -38.18
N PHE A 944 18.67 4.99 -38.16
CA PHE A 944 19.56 4.68 -39.28
C PHE A 944 19.01 3.47 -40.04
N ILE A 945 18.56 3.71 -41.28
CA ILE A 945 17.95 2.71 -42.17
C ILE A 945 19.02 1.83 -42.80
#